data_AF-A0A672JCY4-F1
#
_entry.id   AF-A0A672JCY4-F1
#
_cell.length_a   1.000
_cell.length_b   1.000
_cell.length_c   1.000
_cell.angle_alpha   90.00
_cell.angle_beta   90.00
_cell.angle_gamma   90.00
#
_symmetry.space_group_name_H-M   'P 1'
#
loop_
_entity.id
_entity.type
_entity.pdbx_description
1 polymer ?
#
loop_
_entity_poly.entity_id
_entity_poly.type
_entity_poly.pdbx_seq_one_letter_code
_entity_poly.pdbx_strand_id
1 'polypeptide(L)'
;MFGWKMTLVFPNATCTLGTYAKFQFYHFLILFLIVSGESNLSKVKQRFKRTMQENNMMVFEGDEDQNSSLNCIYTQLHITAGGSEAPCAEHESKQLRAQLNETKLVNDEFSVNLSDIFKCSPGQEKYRTVLTKGVAGIGKSFSVKKFTLDWATEDANQDIDFVFSFAFRELNLCSGEKSLHELLTEFHPDLLHLTAPADYVNTKIIVILDGLDESRLPLVFKDNQVVTSVHQKTSVGNLVVNLMKGHLLPDANIWITSRPTAADMIPVEHVGLMTEIRGFNDSQIKEYFQRQFAEDLDLATRITSHIQSSESLHFMCQIPIFCWISALLFQEVFGDEEPDIPQTLTEMMAHFLSTQTRRRMKKSGGMPVKTEESFLALHREFLLKLGKLAFQQLLKNSLIFYEKDLEDCGIDMKEASVCSEFFNTVLVEEKIIHQKKVFVFVHLTVQEFFAALYIFDSFLNNDITELDDFLHMKDSEHTLLDLLKTTVDKVLGKAYGHMDFFMRFLFGLLVEANRRVLGGVLKTSGLSQDTEKKILTHLKSIQKKNISPDGCINLFQTMVEMRDHKVKDEIEEYLKVQDRSGMELTPLHCSALANMLQVSKNDLEVLDLKSYRTSEEVSSSCLTAQWVEHLAFGLRFPHSPLRDLDLSNNDLRDSGVQELCKGLESQYCRLERLSLSGCMVTKEGCGHLVSALRSNPTHLKVLDLSYNNPEESGINQLQEIKNDPEFKLRCDHGSIERIKPGFKKYACDVTLDPNTVSKNLLLSEGNRRVSWAVEQQTTAERHKSEICLSQQSLKERCYLEVDLLESCSVVLAYGSVMEKRGECELGRDDESWVFTVADGHCYVEHGRNKVEVESPNWHSRLLGVYLDWEAGVLSFYRVSSDSLTCLHTFTETFRDALQPAVRLHLHSSVTFSSPV
;
A
#
# COMPACT_ATOMS: atom_id res chain seq x y z
N MET A 1 -18.80 -35.23 -78.11
CA MET A 1 -19.27 -35.03 -79.50
C MET A 1 -20.06 -33.75 -79.55
N PHE A 2 -19.67 -32.86 -80.46
CA PHE A 2 -20.43 -31.75 -81.07
C PHE A 2 -21.24 -30.81 -80.17
N GLY A 3 -20.78 -29.56 -80.14
CA GLY A 3 -21.50 -28.44 -79.53
C GLY A 3 -22.43 -27.74 -80.50
N TRP A 4 -22.97 -26.61 -80.05
CA TRP A 4 -23.58 -25.59 -80.90
C TRP A 4 -22.99 -24.23 -80.55
N LYS A 5 -22.41 -23.59 -81.58
CA LYS A 5 -22.10 -22.16 -81.62
C LYS A 5 -23.40 -21.41 -81.85
N MET A 6 -23.61 -20.31 -81.13
CA MET A 6 -24.47 -19.23 -81.58
C MET A 6 -23.65 -17.94 -81.54
N THR A 7 -23.40 -17.39 -82.72
CA THR A 7 -22.65 -16.16 -82.97
C THR A 7 -23.61 -14.98 -82.83
N LEU A 8 -23.26 -13.98 -82.02
CA LEU A 8 -23.87 -12.64 -82.07
C LEU A 8 -22.80 -11.63 -82.45
N VAL A 9 -23.01 -10.97 -83.58
CA VAL A 9 -22.21 -9.87 -84.13
C VAL A 9 -22.70 -8.57 -83.47
N PHE A 10 -21.78 -7.84 -82.84
CA PHE A 10 -22.02 -6.48 -82.35
C PHE A 10 -21.83 -5.44 -83.47
N PRO A 11 -22.62 -4.35 -83.49
CA PRO A 11 -22.11 -3.06 -83.89
C PRO A 11 -22.16 -2.06 -82.71
N ASN A 12 -20.97 -1.59 -82.34
CA ASN A 12 -20.63 -0.32 -81.68
C ASN A 12 -21.69 0.36 -80.80
N ALA A 13 -21.59 0.17 -79.48
CA ALA A 13 -21.53 1.27 -78.50
C ALA A 13 -21.17 0.70 -77.12
N THR A 14 -20.13 1.27 -76.53
CA THR A 14 -19.64 1.00 -75.17
C THR A 14 -20.66 1.42 -74.11
N CYS A 15 -21.24 0.47 -73.35
CA CYS A 15 -21.63 0.68 -71.96
C CYS A 15 -21.96 -0.63 -71.21
N THR A 16 -21.61 -0.64 -69.93
CA THR A 16 -21.60 -1.71 -68.93
C THR A 16 -22.95 -2.45 -68.73
N LEU A 17 -22.94 -3.77 -68.90
CA LEU A 17 -24.08 -4.68 -68.66
C LEU A 17 -23.70 -5.84 -67.71
N GLY A 18 -22.99 -5.51 -66.63
CA GLY A 18 -22.56 -6.47 -65.59
C GLY A 18 -23.46 -6.52 -64.34
N THR A 19 -24.42 -5.61 -64.20
CA THR A 19 -25.23 -5.44 -62.98
C THR A 19 -26.61 -6.09 -63.05
N TYR A 20 -27.20 -6.26 -64.23
CA TYR A 20 -28.57 -6.80 -64.35
C TYR A 20 -28.66 -8.34 -64.23
N ALA A 21 -27.63 -9.07 -64.67
CA ALA A 21 -27.62 -10.54 -64.56
C ALA A 21 -27.34 -11.06 -63.14
N LYS A 22 -26.67 -10.25 -62.29
CA LYS A 22 -26.50 -10.58 -60.86
C LYS A 22 -27.81 -10.39 -60.09
N PHE A 23 -28.59 -9.36 -60.39
CA PHE A 23 -29.82 -9.05 -59.63
C PHE A 23 -30.89 -10.16 -59.74
N GLN A 24 -31.07 -10.79 -60.90
CA GLN A 24 -32.04 -11.89 -61.06
C GLN A 24 -31.58 -13.20 -60.40
N PHE A 25 -30.27 -13.46 -60.31
CA PHE A 25 -29.75 -14.64 -59.62
C PHE A 25 -29.85 -14.49 -58.09
N TYR A 26 -29.61 -13.28 -57.56
CA TYR A 26 -29.85 -12.96 -56.15
C TYR A 26 -31.32 -13.11 -55.77
N HIS A 27 -32.26 -12.67 -56.62
CA HIS A 27 -33.69 -12.76 -56.30
C HIS A 27 -34.21 -14.21 -56.29
N PHE A 28 -33.66 -15.09 -57.15
CA PHE A 28 -33.99 -16.52 -57.16
C PHE A 28 -33.33 -17.29 -56.00
N LEU A 29 -32.12 -16.88 -55.59
CA LEU A 29 -31.45 -17.42 -54.40
C LEU A 29 -32.16 -17.00 -53.10
N ILE A 30 -32.68 -15.76 -53.06
CA ILE A 30 -33.47 -15.22 -51.94
C ILE A 30 -34.81 -15.97 -51.81
N LEU A 31 -35.48 -16.31 -52.92
CA LEU A 31 -36.70 -17.12 -52.90
C LEU A 31 -36.47 -18.59 -52.48
N PHE A 32 -35.28 -19.15 -52.74
CA PHE A 32 -34.91 -20.49 -52.27
C PHE A 32 -34.49 -20.51 -50.79
N LEU A 33 -33.96 -19.40 -50.26
CA LEU A 33 -33.57 -19.25 -48.84
C LEU A 33 -34.77 -19.10 -47.88
N ILE A 34 -35.96 -18.75 -48.36
CA ILE A 34 -37.17 -18.56 -47.55
C ILE A 34 -37.73 -19.90 -47.00
N VAL A 35 -37.29 -21.06 -47.50
CA VAL A 35 -37.91 -22.37 -47.19
C VAL A 35 -37.17 -23.21 -46.12
N SER A 36 -36.11 -22.70 -45.47
CA SER A 36 -35.35 -23.53 -44.49
C SER A 36 -34.93 -22.78 -43.22
N GLY A 37 -35.91 -22.55 -42.33
CA GLY A 37 -35.76 -21.81 -41.06
C GLY A 37 -34.74 -22.36 -40.06
N GLU A 38 -34.30 -23.61 -40.17
CA GLU A 38 -33.29 -24.19 -39.26
C GLU A 38 -31.83 -24.05 -39.76
N SER A 39 -31.60 -23.63 -41.02
CA SER A 39 -30.24 -23.57 -41.61
C SER A 39 -29.50 -22.24 -41.47
N ASN A 40 -30.19 -21.20 -40.98
CA ASN A 40 -29.65 -19.83 -40.95
C ASN A 40 -28.90 -19.52 -39.65
N LEU A 41 -29.38 -20.03 -38.50
CA LEU A 41 -28.79 -19.74 -37.19
C LEU A 41 -27.36 -20.31 -37.05
N SER A 42 -27.11 -21.53 -37.53
CA SER A 42 -25.78 -22.15 -37.47
C SER A 42 -24.75 -21.43 -38.34
N LYS A 43 -25.17 -20.93 -39.52
CA LYS A 43 -24.32 -20.14 -40.42
C LYS A 43 -24.00 -18.76 -39.82
N VAL A 44 -24.98 -18.10 -39.19
CA VAL A 44 -24.77 -16.83 -38.48
C VAL A 44 -23.81 -17.03 -37.30
N LYS A 45 -23.98 -18.09 -36.51
CA LYS A 45 -23.05 -18.45 -35.41
C LYS A 45 -21.61 -18.63 -35.89
N GLN A 46 -21.38 -19.42 -36.95
CA GLN A 46 -20.03 -19.63 -37.49
C GLN A 46 -19.40 -18.36 -38.04
N ARG A 47 -20.19 -17.53 -38.73
CA ARG A 47 -19.73 -16.25 -39.26
C ARG A 47 -19.35 -15.29 -38.12
N PHE A 48 -20.21 -15.19 -37.11
CA PHE A 48 -19.98 -14.37 -35.93
C PHE A 48 -18.74 -14.82 -35.14
N LYS A 49 -18.54 -16.14 -34.93
CA LYS A 49 -17.32 -16.68 -34.33
C LYS A 49 -16.07 -16.29 -35.13
N ARG A 50 -16.09 -16.38 -36.45
CA ARG A 50 -14.95 -15.99 -37.30
C ARG A 50 -14.63 -14.49 -37.17
N THR A 51 -15.64 -13.63 -37.21
CA THR A 51 -15.47 -12.18 -37.00
C THR A 51 -14.87 -11.90 -35.62
N MET A 52 -15.30 -12.64 -34.59
CA MET A 52 -14.74 -12.53 -33.24
C MET A 52 -13.31 -13.04 -33.11
N GLN A 53 -12.93 -14.11 -33.83
CA GLN A 53 -11.55 -14.57 -33.92
C GLN A 53 -10.67 -13.49 -34.54
N GLU A 54 -11.04 -12.96 -35.71
CA GLU A 54 -10.26 -11.96 -36.45
C GLU A 54 -10.06 -10.67 -35.63
N ASN A 55 -11.10 -10.20 -34.93
CA ASN A 55 -11.04 -8.97 -34.14
C ASN A 55 -10.22 -9.08 -32.83
N ASN A 56 -10.11 -10.27 -32.24
CA ASN A 56 -9.45 -10.47 -30.94
C ASN A 56 -8.09 -11.16 -31.01
N MET A 57 -7.67 -11.65 -32.19
CA MET A 57 -6.42 -12.39 -32.36
C MET A 57 -5.17 -11.51 -32.29
N MET A 58 -5.27 -10.25 -32.72
CA MET A 58 -4.16 -9.31 -32.80
C MET A 58 -4.21 -8.31 -31.65
N VAL A 59 -3.06 -8.09 -31.01
CA VAL A 59 -2.88 -7.06 -29.98
C VAL A 59 -1.84 -6.07 -30.47
N PHE A 60 -2.16 -4.79 -30.27
CA PHE A 60 -1.23 -3.70 -30.55
C PHE A 60 -0.30 -3.50 -29.35
N GLU A 61 1.02 -3.69 -29.55
CA GLU A 61 2.05 -3.49 -28.52
C GLU A 61 2.84 -2.17 -28.68
N GLY A 62 2.33 -1.22 -29.46
CA GLY A 62 3.00 0.07 -29.68
C GLY A 62 3.82 0.19 -30.97
N ASP A 63 3.77 -0.81 -31.86
CA ASP A 63 4.44 -0.79 -33.17
C ASP A 63 3.50 -1.36 -34.23
N GLU A 64 3.17 -0.59 -35.28
CA GLU A 64 2.25 -1.04 -36.36
C GLU A 64 2.81 -2.24 -37.14
N ASP A 65 4.13 -2.46 -37.10
CA ASP A 65 4.82 -3.52 -37.84
C ASP A 65 5.02 -4.82 -37.02
N GLN A 66 4.73 -4.83 -35.71
CA GLN A 66 4.83 -6.00 -34.83
C GLN A 66 3.49 -6.31 -34.15
N ASN A 67 2.49 -6.71 -34.93
CA ASN A 67 1.28 -7.30 -34.34
C ASN A 67 1.60 -8.70 -33.82
N SER A 68 1.76 -8.82 -32.52
CA SER A 68 1.94 -10.09 -31.84
C SER A 68 0.59 -10.81 -31.65
N SER A 69 0.59 -12.13 -31.82
CA SER A 69 -0.60 -12.95 -31.53
C SER A 69 -0.90 -12.93 -30.03
N LEU A 70 -2.15 -12.69 -29.65
CA LEU A 70 -2.60 -12.67 -28.25
C LEU A 70 -2.14 -13.93 -27.49
N ASN A 71 -2.16 -15.09 -28.15
CA ASN A 71 -1.79 -16.37 -27.55
C ASN A 71 -0.28 -16.49 -27.25
N CYS A 72 0.58 -15.76 -27.96
CA CYS A 72 2.02 -15.79 -27.71
C CYS A 72 2.40 -15.01 -26.44
N ILE A 73 1.62 -13.97 -26.10
CA ILE A 73 1.95 -13.00 -25.04
C ILE A 73 1.10 -13.18 -23.80
N TYR A 74 -0.09 -13.75 -23.94
CA TYR A 74 -1.02 -13.93 -22.84
C TYR A 74 -0.43 -14.86 -21.76
N THR A 75 -0.19 -14.27 -20.59
CA THR A 75 0.07 -14.97 -19.35
C THR A 75 -1.21 -15.00 -18.53
N GLN A 76 -1.59 -16.17 -18.02
CA GLN A 76 -2.82 -16.32 -17.24
C GLN A 76 -2.76 -15.45 -15.98
N LEU A 77 -3.80 -14.64 -15.76
CA LEU A 77 -3.90 -13.78 -14.57
C LEU A 77 -4.42 -14.56 -13.38
N HIS A 78 -3.95 -14.19 -12.19
CA HIS A 78 -4.48 -14.72 -10.93
C HIS A 78 -5.78 -14.01 -10.56
N ILE A 79 -6.88 -14.77 -10.43
CA ILE A 79 -8.22 -14.28 -10.10
C ILE A 79 -8.72 -15.03 -8.87
N THR A 80 -9.19 -14.29 -7.87
CA THR A 80 -9.78 -14.87 -6.65
C THR A 80 -11.27 -14.52 -6.55
N ALA A 81 -12.07 -15.42 -5.96
CA ALA A 81 -13.44 -15.12 -5.57
C ALA A 81 -13.43 -14.28 -4.28
N GLY A 82 -13.98 -13.07 -4.31
CA GLY A 82 -13.97 -12.18 -3.15
C GLY A 82 -15.05 -12.54 -2.13
N GLY A 83 -14.69 -12.57 -0.84
CA GLY A 83 -15.64 -12.61 0.28
C GLY A 83 -16.44 -11.30 0.38
N SER A 84 -17.63 -11.35 0.99
CA SER A 84 -18.57 -10.22 1.12
C SER A 84 -18.11 -9.16 2.13
N GLU A 85 -16.90 -8.62 2.00
CA GLU A 85 -16.52 -7.42 2.73
C GLU A 85 -17.21 -6.20 2.10
N ALA A 86 -17.72 -5.33 2.97
CA ALA A 86 -18.45 -4.13 2.59
C ALA A 86 -17.63 -3.28 1.60
N PRO A 87 -18.28 -2.56 0.67
CA PRO A 87 -17.58 -1.72 -0.29
C PRO A 87 -16.90 -0.56 0.43
N CYS A 88 -15.61 -0.70 0.68
CA CYS A 88 -14.75 0.40 1.06
C CYS A 88 -14.67 1.37 -0.12
N ALA A 89 -15.20 2.59 0.04
CA ALA A 89 -15.00 3.70 -0.88
C ALA A 89 -13.53 4.13 -0.83
N GLU A 90 -12.64 3.36 -1.44
CA GLU A 90 -11.20 3.46 -1.21
C GLU A 90 -10.36 3.39 -2.49
N HIS A 91 -9.30 4.21 -2.49
CA HIS A 91 -8.48 4.62 -3.62
C HIS A 91 -7.75 3.48 -4.36
N GLU A 92 -7.43 3.70 -5.64
CA GLU A 92 -6.65 2.76 -6.46
C GLU A 92 -5.24 2.46 -5.89
N SER A 93 -4.61 3.43 -5.22
CA SER A 93 -3.33 3.23 -4.53
C SER A 93 -3.48 2.29 -3.33
N LYS A 94 -4.58 2.38 -2.58
CA LYS A 94 -4.93 1.46 -1.48
C LYS A 94 -5.25 0.07 -1.99
N GLN A 95 -5.86 -0.03 -3.16
CA GLN A 95 -6.21 -1.33 -3.72
C GLN A 95 -5.06 -2.04 -4.40
N LEU A 96 -4.17 -1.31 -5.09
CA LEU A 96 -2.88 -1.87 -5.52
C LEU A 96 -2.23 -2.54 -4.33
N ARG A 97 -2.14 -1.81 -3.22
CA ARG A 97 -1.60 -2.26 -1.94
C ARG A 97 -2.40 -3.41 -1.31
N ALA A 98 -3.74 -3.39 -1.38
CA ALA A 98 -4.60 -4.49 -0.92
C ALA A 98 -4.61 -5.73 -1.85
N GLN A 99 -4.13 -5.60 -3.09
CA GLN A 99 -3.93 -6.71 -4.04
C GLN A 99 -2.57 -7.37 -3.88
N LEU A 100 -1.54 -6.59 -3.54
CA LEU A 100 -0.29 -7.08 -2.95
C LEU A 100 -0.58 -7.90 -1.67
N ASN A 101 -1.74 -7.64 -1.07
CA ASN A 101 -2.20 -8.27 0.15
C ASN A 101 -2.94 -9.61 -0.01
N GLU A 102 -2.79 -10.38 -1.08
CA GLU A 102 -3.39 -11.74 -1.08
C GLU A 102 -2.51 -12.81 -1.74
N THR A 103 -1.47 -12.39 -2.46
CA THR A 103 -0.79 -13.19 -3.47
C THR A 103 0.14 -14.28 -2.92
N LYS A 104 0.22 -14.50 -1.60
CA LYS A 104 1.09 -15.53 -0.99
C LYS A 104 0.43 -16.44 0.06
N LEU A 105 -0.90 -16.53 0.10
CA LEU A 105 -1.60 -17.62 0.78
C LEU A 105 -2.36 -18.44 -0.27
N VAL A 106 -1.63 -19.25 -1.03
CA VAL A 106 -2.27 -20.28 -1.85
C VAL A 106 -2.60 -21.44 -0.93
N ASN A 107 -3.81 -21.44 -0.37
CA ASN A 107 -4.63 -22.62 -0.56
C ASN A 107 -5.28 -22.46 -1.94
N ASP A 108 -5.10 -23.44 -2.82
CA ASP A 108 -5.70 -23.51 -4.16
C ASP A 108 -7.25 -23.45 -4.17
N GLU A 109 -7.89 -23.35 -3.00
CA GLU A 109 -9.35 -23.47 -2.81
C GLU A 109 -10.18 -22.30 -3.35
N PHE A 110 -9.60 -21.14 -3.68
CA PHE A 110 -10.35 -19.95 -4.15
C PHE A 110 -9.90 -19.35 -5.49
N SER A 111 -8.96 -19.99 -6.19
CA SER A 111 -8.54 -19.53 -7.52
C SER A 111 -9.62 -19.86 -8.56
N VAL A 112 -10.08 -18.85 -9.30
CA VAL A 112 -11.10 -19.02 -10.34
C VAL A 112 -10.43 -18.91 -11.71
N ASN A 113 -10.55 -19.96 -12.51
CA ASN A 113 -10.12 -19.89 -13.91
C ASN A 113 -11.15 -19.08 -14.73
N LEU A 114 -10.67 -18.20 -15.61
CA LEU A 114 -11.52 -17.43 -16.53
C LEU A 114 -12.43 -18.33 -17.38
N SER A 115 -11.96 -19.53 -17.75
CA SER A 115 -12.75 -20.51 -18.50
C SER A 115 -13.94 -21.06 -17.72
N ASP A 116 -13.93 -20.94 -16.39
CA ASP A 116 -14.90 -21.54 -15.48
C ASP A 116 -15.66 -20.48 -14.67
N ILE A 117 -15.58 -19.20 -15.07
CA ILE A 117 -16.12 -18.06 -14.29
C ILE A 117 -17.63 -18.19 -13.97
N PHE A 118 -18.39 -18.90 -14.82
CA PHE A 118 -19.82 -19.19 -14.64
C PHE A 118 -20.12 -20.65 -14.24
N LYS A 119 -19.10 -21.50 -14.03
CA LYS A 119 -19.29 -22.91 -13.63
C LYS A 119 -19.25 -23.04 -12.11
N CYS A 120 -20.40 -23.27 -11.50
CA CYS A 120 -20.50 -23.46 -10.05
C CYS A 120 -20.06 -24.87 -9.61
N SER A 121 -19.49 -24.96 -8.40
CA SER A 121 -19.23 -26.24 -7.73
C SER A 121 -20.56 -26.90 -7.27
N PRO A 122 -20.61 -28.24 -7.04
CA PRO A 122 -21.84 -28.93 -6.68
C PRO A 122 -22.36 -28.46 -5.32
N GLY A 123 -23.44 -27.68 -5.29
CA GLY A 123 -24.10 -27.21 -4.06
C GLY A 123 -24.27 -25.68 -3.92
N GLN A 124 -23.70 -24.88 -4.82
CA GLN A 124 -23.91 -23.41 -4.85
C GLN A 124 -25.08 -22.98 -5.76
N GLU A 125 -25.78 -21.90 -5.38
CA GLU A 125 -26.82 -21.27 -6.22
C GLU A 125 -26.21 -20.70 -7.50
N LYS A 126 -26.89 -20.90 -8.63
CA LYS A 126 -26.46 -20.42 -9.94
C LYS A 126 -26.57 -18.89 -10.00
N TYR A 127 -25.44 -18.19 -10.13
CA TYR A 127 -25.41 -16.74 -10.25
C TYR A 127 -25.50 -16.27 -11.71
N ARG A 128 -26.29 -15.21 -11.95
CA ARG A 128 -26.48 -14.57 -13.26
C ARG A 128 -25.36 -13.58 -13.61
N THR A 129 -24.99 -12.74 -12.64
CA THR A 129 -24.09 -11.60 -12.84
C THR A 129 -22.79 -11.81 -12.07
N VAL A 130 -21.66 -11.78 -12.78
CA VAL A 130 -20.31 -11.77 -12.21
C VAL A 130 -19.72 -10.36 -12.36
N LEU A 131 -19.29 -9.76 -11.26
CA LEU A 131 -18.58 -8.49 -11.24
C LEU A 131 -17.10 -8.72 -10.93
N THR A 132 -16.24 -8.43 -11.90
CA THR A 132 -14.79 -8.54 -11.77
C THR A 132 -14.16 -7.18 -11.49
N LYS A 133 -13.60 -7.05 -10.29
CA LYS A 133 -12.86 -5.89 -9.80
C LYS A 133 -11.37 -6.02 -10.13
N GLY A 134 -10.73 -4.89 -10.42
CA GLY A 134 -9.28 -4.85 -10.54
C GLY A 134 -8.74 -3.45 -10.81
N VAL A 135 -7.52 -3.18 -10.35
CA VAL A 135 -6.83 -1.90 -10.56
C VAL A 135 -6.60 -1.58 -12.03
N ALA A 136 -6.28 -0.32 -12.34
CA ALA A 136 -5.90 0.08 -13.69
C ALA A 136 -4.71 -0.77 -14.21
N GLY A 137 -4.68 -1.06 -15.51
CA GLY A 137 -3.56 -1.80 -16.12
C GLY A 137 -3.45 -3.30 -15.78
N ILE A 138 -4.31 -3.83 -14.90
CA ILE A 138 -4.22 -5.23 -14.43
C ILE A 138 -4.57 -6.29 -15.49
N GLY A 139 -5.09 -5.86 -16.65
CA GLY A 139 -5.46 -6.77 -17.74
C GLY A 139 -6.94 -7.19 -17.77
N LYS A 140 -7.87 -6.40 -17.19
CA LYS A 140 -9.33 -6.65 -17.27
C LYS A 140 -9.81 -6.82 -18.72
N SER A 141 -9.62 -5.80 -19.56
CA SER A 141 -10.01 -5.85 -20.99
C SER A 141 -9.24 -6.91 -21.77
N PHE A 142 -7.99 -7.18 -21.39
CA PHE A 142 -7.17 -8.24 -21.99
C PHE A 142 -7.74 -9.64 -21.71
N SER A 143 -8.29 -9.85 -20.50
CA SER A 143 -8.99 -11.08 -20.10
C SER A 143 -10.28 -11.27 -20.90
N VAL A 144 -11.03 -10.18 -21.14
CA VAL A 144 -12.25 -10.21 -21.96
C VAL A 144 -11.93 -10.59 -23.41
N LYS A 145 -10.87 -10.01 -23.99
CA LYS A 145 -10.38 -10.36 -25.34
C LYS A 145 -9.97 -11.83 -25.40
N LYS A 146 -9.21 -12.32 -24.41
CA LYS A 146 -8.79 -13.72 -24.34
C LYS A 146 -9.96 -14.70 -24.21
N PHE A 147 -10.92 -14.39 -23.33
CA PHE A 147 -12.13 -15.20 -23.15
C PHE A 147 -12.93 -15.28 -24.45
N THR A 148 -13.09 -14.15 -25.14
CA THR A 148 -13.81 -14.09 -26.43
C THR A 148 -13.06 -14.87 -27.51
N LEU A 149 -11.72 -14.79 -27.54
CA LEU A 149 -10.90 -15.56 -28.47
C LEU A 149 -11.04 -17.07 -28.22
N ASP A 150 -10.92 -17.53 -26.97
CA ASP A 150 -11.00 -18.96 -26.60
C ASP A 150 -12.37 -19.57 -26.89
N TRP A 151 -13.43 -18.79 -26.70
CA TRP A 151 -14.78 -19.20 -27.12
C TRP A 151 -14.90 -19.28 -28.64
N ALA A 152 -14.32 -18.30 -29.35
CA ALA A 152 -14.42 -18.23 -30.79
C ALA A 152 -13.59 -19.33 -31.48
N THR A 153 -12.40 -19.69 -30.96
CA THR A 153 -11.56 -20.82 -31.41
C THR A 153 -12.06 -22.19 -30.96
N GLU A 154 -13.09 -22.22 -30.10
CA GLU A 154 -13.68 -23.43 -29.51
C GLU A 154 -12.75 -24.17 -28.53
N ASP A 155 -11.75 -23.49 -27.99
CA ASP A 155 -10.84 -24.01 -26.96
C ASP A 155 -11.54 -24.12 -25.59
N ALA A 156 -12.48 -23.22 -25.29
CA ALA A 156 -13.28 -23.21 -24.06
C ALA A 156 -14.74 -22.78 -24.28
N ASN A 157 -15.63 -23.06 -23.32
CA ASN A 157 -17.04 -22.61 -23.32
C ASN A 157 -17.85 -22.99 -24.58
N GLN A 158 -17.64 -24.21 -25.09
CA GLN A 158 -18.29 -24.73 -26.30
C GLN A 158 -19.82 -24.84 -26.17
N ASP A 159 -20.36 -24.82 -24.95
CA ASP A 159 -21.79 -24.92 -24.69
C ASP A 159 -22.55 -23.59 -24.87
N ILE A 160 -21.84 -22.50 -25.18
CA ILE A 160 -22.35 -21.13 -25.31
C ILE A 160 -22.52 -20.75 -26.77
N ASP A 161 -23.71 -20.25 -27.12
CA ASP A 161 -24.09 -19.95 -28.50
C ASP A 161 -23.60 -18.58 -28.97
N PHE A 162 -23.66 -17.58 -28.09
CA PHE A 162 -23.27 -16.20 -28.38
C PHE A 162 -22.55 -15.56 -27.20
N VAL A 163 -21.44 -14.86 -27.50
CA VAL A 163 -20.75 -13.97 -26.56
C VAL A 163 -20.80 -12.56 -27.15
N PHE A 164 -21.52 -11.65 -26.51
CA PHE A 164 -21.61 -10.25 -26.90
C PHE A 164 -20.74 -9.41 -25.96
N SER A 165 -19.72 -8.76 -26.50
CA SER A 165 -18.84 -7.87 -25.73
C SER A 165 -19.15 -6.42 -26.06
N PHE A 166 -19.50 -5.64 -25.04
CA PHE A 166 -19.72 -4.21 -25.13
C PHE A 166 -18.75 -3.48 -24.21
N ALA A 167 -17.92 -2.60 -24.76
CA ALA A 167 -17.11 -1.71 -23.96
C ALA A 167 -17.89 -0.42 -23.65
N PHE A 168 -17.88 0.04 -22.40
CA PHE A 168 -18.62 1.26 -22.02
C PHE A 168 -18.15 2.50 -22.77
N ARG A 169 -16.86 2.57 -23.15
CA ARG A 169 -16.32 3.59 -24.06
C ARG A 169 -17.08 3.70 -25.38
N GLU A 170 -17.52 2.57 -25.93
CA GLU A 170 -18.27 2.51 -27.18
C GLU A 170 -19.76 2.81 -26.94
N LEU A 171 -20.32 2.28 -25.86
CA LEU A 171 -21.73 2.53 -25.47
C LEU A 171 -22.00 4.02 -25.22
N ASN A 172 -21.01 4.75 -24.68
CA ASN A 172 -21.11 6.20 -24.47
C ASN A 172 -21.32 6.99 -25.78
N LEU A 173 -20.90 6.46 -26.93
CA LEU A 173 -21.04 7.11 -28.23
C LEU A 173 -22.43 6.92 -28.84
N CYS A 174 -23.19 5.94 -28.38
CA CYS A 174 -24.54 5.66 -28.85
C CYS A 174 -25.50 6.72 -28.28
N SER A 175 -25.98 7.62 -29.14
CA SER A 175 -26.96 8.63 -28.77
C SER A 175 -28.40 8.21 -29.15
N GLY A 176 -29.37 8.74 -28.41
CA GLY A 176 -30.80 8.53 -28.65
C GLY A 176 -31.38 7.26 -28.00
N GLU A 177 -32.64 6.97 -28.33
CA GLU A 177 -33.32 5.74 -27.90
C GLU A 177 -33.07 4.62 -28.90
N LYS A 178 -32.61 3.47 -28.40
CA LYS A 178 -32.33 2.28 -29.20
C LYS A 178 -32.99 1.06 -28.57
N SER A 179 -33.25 0.05 -29.38
CA SER A 179 -33.61 -1.29 -28.91
C SER A 179 -32.37 -2.16 -28.74
N LEU A 180 -32.47 -3.24 -27.95
CA LEU A 180 -31.35 -4.17 -27.75
C LEU A 180 -30.92 -4.83 -29.06
N HIS A 181 -31.86 -5.15 -29.95
CA HIS A 181 -31.54 -5.71 -31.26
C HIS A 181 -30.79 -4.70 -32.15
N GLU A 182 -31.24 -3.45 -32.19
CA GLU A 182 -30.53 -2.38 -32.93
C GLU A 182 -29.10 -2.23 -32.41
N LEU A 183 -28.92 -2.22 -31.07
CA LEU A 183 -27.59 -2.17 -30.45
C LEU A 183 -26.72 -3.36 -30.86
N LEU A 184 -27.24 -4.59 -30.81
CA LEU A 184 -26.50 -5.78 -31.23
C LEU A 184 -26.11 -5.75 -32.71
N THR A 185 -27.01 -5.34 -33.60
CA THR A 185 -26.73 -5.26 -35.04
C THR A 185 -25.76 -4.14 -35.41
N GLU A 186 -25.70 -3.09 -34.61
CA GLU A 186 -24.77 -1.97 -34.79
C GLU A 186 -23.34 -2.39 -34.45
N PHE A 187 -23.14 -3.09 -33.34
CA PHE A 187 -21.83 -3.61 -32.94
C PHE A 187 -21.42 -4.84 -33.75
N HIS A 188 -22.41 -5.62 -34.21
CA HIS A 188 -22.18 -6.87 -34.94
C HIS A 188 -23.11 -6.96 -36.17
N PRO A 189 -22.68 -6.41 -37.32
CA PRO A 189 -23.48 -6.39 -38.55
C PRO A 189 -23.89 -7.79 -39.04
N ASP A 190 -23.13 -8.83 -38.68
CA ASP A 190 -23.45 -10.22 -39.03
C ASP A 190 -24.77 -10.72 -38.43
N LEU A 191 -25.30 -10.01 -37.42
CA LEU A 191 -26.57 -10.33 -36.75
C LEU A 191 -27.80 -9.70 -37.44
N LEU A 192 -27.63 -8.87 -38.48
CA LEU A 192 -28.73 -8.21 -39.22
C LEU A 192 -29.78 -9.18 -39.80
N HIS A 193 -29.43 -10.46 -39.94
CA HIS A 193 -30.30 -11.50 -40.48
C HIS A 193 -31.12 -12.26 -39.41
N LEU A 194 -30.85 -12.02 -38.12
CA LEU A 194 -31.66 -12.55 -37.01
C LEU A 194 -32.89 -11.66 -36.84
N THR A 195 -34.07 -12.18 -37.15
CA THR A 195 -35.30 -11.36 -37.22
C THR A 195 -36.38 -11.78 -36.23
N ALA A 196 -36.21 -12.89 -35.50
CA ALA A 196 -37.20 -13.36 -34.54
C ALA A 196 -36.72 -13.24 -33.07
N PRO A 197 -37.55 -12.69 -32.16
CA PRO A 197 -37.28 -12.72 -30.71
C PRO A 197 -37.03 -14.12 -30.14
N ALA A 198 -37.65 -15.15 -30.75
CA ALA A 198 -37.51 -16.54 -30.35
C ALA A 198 -36.08 -17.10 -30.54
N ASP A 199 -35.28 -16.50 -31.44
CA ASP A 199 -33.91 -16.94 -31.73
C ASP A 199 -32.96 -16.65 -30.55
N TYR A 200 -33.25 -15.61 -29.77
CA TYR A 200 -32.48 -15.24 -28.57
C TYR A 200 -32.95 -15.95 -27.30
N VAL A 201 -34.20 -16.43 -27.26
CA VAL A 201 -34.80 -17.05 -26.06
C VAL A 201 -34.30 -18.48 -25.85
N ASN A 202 -34.00 -19.22 -26.92
CA ASN A 202 -33.52 -20.61 -26.84
C ASN A 202 -31.99 -20.74 -26.95
N THR A 203 -31.23 -19.64 -26.82
CA THR A 203 -29.78 -19.65 -26.96
C THR A 203 -29.10 -19.30 -25.65
N LYS A 204 -27.97 -19.97 -25.37
CA LYS A 204 -27.14 -19.61 -24.22
C LYS A 204 -26.27 -18.42 -24.59
N ILE A 205 -26.50 -17.29 -23.92
CA ILE A 205 -25.85 -16.02 -24.22
C ILE A 205 -24.99 -15.58 -23.03
N ILE A 206 -23.76 -15.14 -23.31
CA ILE A 206 -22.97 -14.31 -22.39
C ILE A 206 -22.99 -12.88 -22.91
N VAL A 207 -23.26 -11.93 -22.02
CA VAL A 207 -23.06 -10.50 -22.25
C VAL A 207 -21.92 -10.01 -21.38
N ILE A 208 -20.87 -9.49 -22.00
CA ILE A 208 -19.71 -8.89 -21.33
C ILE A 208 -19.84 -7.37 -21.42
N LEU A 209 -19.78 -6.70 -20.27
CA LEU A 209 -19.78 -5.26 -20.14
C LEU A 209 -18.41 -4.83 -19.61
N ASP A 210 -17.53 -4.39 -20.51
CA ASP A 210 -16.14 -4.07 -20.19
C ASP A 210 -15.97 -2.57 -19.84
N GLY A 211 -15.31 -2.30 -18.71
CA GLY A 211 -14.90 -0.95 -18.29
C GLY A 211 -16.03 -0.11 -17.70
N LEU A 212 -16.78 -0.60 -16.70
CA LEU A 212 -17.86 0.17 -16.05
C LEU A 212 -17.41 1.55 -15.53
N ASP A 213 -16.15 1.67 -15.10
CA ASP A 213 -15.52 2.92 -14.66
C ASP A 213 -15.37 3.99 -15.75
N GLU A 214 -15.60 3.61 -17.00
CA GLU A 214 -15.61 4.49 -18.16
C GLU A 214 -17.03 4.95 -18.52
N SER A 215 -18.07 4.48 -17.82
CA SER A 215 -19.46 4.80 -18.12
C SER A 215 -19.79 6.27 -17.87
N ARG A 216 -20.31 6.95 -18.89
CA ARG A 216 -20.95 8.28 -18.77
C ARG A 216 -22.48 8.19 -18.83
N LEU A 217 -23.02 6.97 -18.90
CA LEU A 217 -24.45 6.72 -19.02
C LEU A 217 -25.12 6.81 -17.64
N PRO A 218 -26.31 7.41 -17.53
CA PRO A 218 -27.07 7.42 -16.28
C PRO A 218 -27.65 6.02 -16.01
N LEU A 219 -26.99 5.27 -15.13
CA LEU A 219 -27.41 3.93 -14.69
C LEU A 219 -28.38 4.05 -13.50
N VAL A 220 -29.65 4.31 -13.80
CA VAL A 220 -30.69 4.50 -12.79
C VAL A 220 -31.30 3.15 -12.43
N PHE A 221 -31.04 2.63 -11.23
CA PHE A 221 -31.58 1.35 -10.73
C PHE A 221 -32.96 1.50 -10.05
N LYS A 222 -33.31 2.69 -9.54
CA LYS A 222 -34.60 2.96 -8.88
C LYS A 222 -35.53 3.72 -9.84
N ASP A 223 -36.79 3.31 -9.93
CA ASP A 223 -37.81 3.96 -10.80
C ASP A 223 -37.49 3.98 -12.31
N ASN A 224 -36.78 2.95 -12.80
CA ASN A 224 -36.42 2.84 -14.21
C ASN A 224 -37.54 2.24 -15.08
N GLN A 225 -37.62 2.64 -16.35
CA GLN A 225 -38.60 2.09 -17.28
C GLN A 225 -38.31 0.61 -17.54
N VAL A 226 -39.25 -0.27 -17.18
CA VAL A 226 -39.13 -1.72 -17.40
C VAL A 226 -39.30 -2.03 -18.88
N VAL A 227 -38.31 -2.70 -19.45
CA VAL A 227 -38.28 -3.13 -20.85
C VAL A 227 -38.10 -4.64 -20.89
N THR A 228 -39.02 -5.35 -21.55
CA THR A 228 -39.02 -6.82 -21.63
C THR A 228 -38.84 -7.35 -23.05
N SER A 229 -39.03 -6.49 -24.06
CA SER A 229 -38.88 -6.87 -25.47
C SER A 229 -37.57 -6.37 -26.05
N VAL A 230 -36.88 -7.23 -26.80
CA VAL A 230 -35.60 -6.93 -27.49
C VAL A 230 -35.74 -5.80 -28.53
N HIS A 231 -36.95 -5.56 -29.05
CA HIS A 231 -37.24 -4.52 -30.05
C HIS A 231 -37.80 -3.22 -29.46
N GLN A 232 -38.06 -3.16 -28.15
CA GLN A 232 -38.57 -1.96 -27.51
C GLN A 232 -37.41 -0.95 -27.35
N LYS A 233 -37.65 0.30 -27.74
CA LYS A 233 -36.67 1.38 -27.68
C LYS A 233 -36.67 2.06 -26.31
N THR A 234 -35.48 2.33 -25.79
CA THR A 234 -35.25 3.12 -24.57
C THR A 234 -33.83 3.67 -24.60
N SER A 235 -33.40 4.41 -23.56
CA SER A 235 -32.02 4.88 -23.46
C SER A 235 -31.04 3.71 -23.27
N VAL A 236 -29.81 3.85 -23.78
CA VAL A 236 -28.77 2.80 -23.67
C VAL A 236 -28.48 2.45 -22.20
N GLY A 237 -28.42 3.45 -21.31
CA GLY A 237 -28.27 3.21 -19.87
C GLY A 237 -29.42 2.38 -19.28
N ASN A 238 -30.66 2.63 -19.70
CA ASN A 238 -31.81 1.85 -19.24
C ASN A 238 -31.85 0.43 -19.84
N LEU A 239 -31.35 0.21 -21.06
CA LEU A 239 -31.16 -1.14 -21.62
C LEU A 239 -30.19 -1.95 -20.76
N VAL A 240 -29.04 -1.37 -20.41
CA VAL A 240 -28.01 -2.01 -19.59
C VAL A 240 -28.56 -2.39 -18.20
N VAL A 241 -29.30 -1.48 -17.55
CA VAL A 241 -29.93 -1.78 -16.25
C VAL A 241 -30.99 -2.89 -16.38
N ASN A 242 -31.81 -2.90 -17.43
CA ASN A 242 -32.81 -3.97 -17.63
C ASN A 242 -32.17 -5.33 -17.97
N LEU A 243 -30.99 -5.34 -18.63
CA LEU A 243 -30.18 -6.55 -18.80
C LEU A 243 -29.68 -7.06 -17.44
N MET A 244 -29.10 -6.19 -16.62
CA MET A 244 -28.62 -6.56 -15.27
C MET A 244 -29.73 -7.09 -14.37
N LYS A 245 -30.92 -6.47 -14.40
CA LYS A 245 -32.11 -6.93 -13.65
C LYS A 245 -32.74 -8.22 -14.18
N GLY A 246 -32.36 -8.69 -15.36
CA GLY A 246 -32.96 -9.87 -15.98
C GLY A 246 -34.33 -9.67 -16.63
N HIS A 247 -34.78 -8.42 -16.78
CA HIS A 247 -35.98 -8.12 -17.57
C HIS A 247 -35.75 -8.34 -19.08
N LEU A 248 -34.52 -8.09 -19.53
CA LEU A 248 -34.04 -8.41 -20.87
C LEU A 248 -33.11 -9.62 -20.83
N LEU A 249 -33.35 -10.62 -21.69
CA LEU A 249 -32.60 -11.87 -21.78
C LEU A 249 -32.46 -12.57 -20.41
N PRO A 250 -33.55 -13.14 -19.85
CA PRO A 250 -33.59 -13.69 -18.49
C PRO A 250 -32.67 -14.89 -18.25
N ASP A 251 -32.22 -15.59 -19.30
CA ASP A 251 -31.30 -16.72 -19.20
C ASP A 251 -29.83 -16.37 -19.54
N ALA A 252 -29.54 -15.11 -19.86
CA ALA A 252 -28.19 -14.66 -20.19
C ALA A 252 -27.31 -14.50 -18.94
N ASN A 253 -26.07 -14.97 -19.04
CA ASN A 253 -25.02 -14.73 -18.06
C ASN A 253 -24.34 -13.38 -18.34
N ILE A 254 -24.10 -12.59 -17.30
CA ILE A 254 -23.55 -11.24 -17.42
C ILE A 254 -22.21 -11.17 -16.73
N TRP A 255 -21.18 -10.73 -17.46
CA TRP A 255 -19.86 -10.48 -16.90
C TRP A 255 -19.56 -8.98 -16.98
N ILE A 256 -19.25 -8.35 -15.85
CA ILE A 256 -18.94 -6.92 -15.78
C ILE A 256 -17.52 -6.76 -15.27
N THR A 257 -16.71 -5.95 -15.94
CA THR A 257 -15.39 -5.55 -15.43
C THR A 257 -15.44 -4.10 -14.95
N SER A 258 -14.77 -3.79 -13.84
CA SER A 258 -14.77 -2.44 -13.29
C SER A 258 -13.54 -2.15 -12.43
N ARG A 259 -13.12 -0.88 -12.41
CA ARG A 259 -12.30 -0.38 -11.30
C ARG A 259 -13.14 -0.33 -10.01
N PRO A 260 -12.57 -0.60 -8.84
CA PRO A 260 -13.40 -0.87 -7.67
C PRO A 260 -14.09 0.37 -7.08
N THR A 261 -13.54 1.56 -7.35
CA THR A 261 -14.23 2.85 -7.10
C THR A 261 -15.54 3.00 -7.87
N ALA A 262 -15.63 2.42 -9.06
CA ALA A 262 -16.81 2.48 -9.93
C ALA A 262 -17.76 1.30 -9.74
N ALA A 263 -17.31 0.22 -9.10
CA ALA A 263 -18.13 -0.95 -8.80
C ALA A 263 -19.34 -0.60 -7.93
N ASP A 264 -19.22 0.42 -7.07
CA ASP A 264 -20.27 0.90 -6.18
C ASP A 264 -21.46 1.54 -6.93
N MET A 265 -21.30 1.85 -8.22
CA MET A 265 -22.41 2.30 -9.06
C MET A 265 -23.48 1.21 -9.24
N ILE A 266 -23.14 -0.06 -9.02
CA ILE A 266 -24.08 -1.18 -9.10
C ILE A 266 -24.45 -1.63 -7.69
N PRO A 267 -25.75 -1.64 -7.34
CA PRO A 267 -26.19 -2.17 -6.05
C PRO A 267 -25.85 -3.65 -5.90
N VAL A 268 -25.28 -4.02 -4.74
CA VAL A 268 -24.82 -5.39 -4.44
C VAL A 268 -25.90 -6.47 -4.63
N GLU A 269 -27.18 -6.12 -4.50
CA GLU A 269 -28.33 -7.01 -4.73
C GLU A 269 -28.45 -7.52 -6.18
N HIS A 270 -27.79 -6.86 -7.14
CA HIS A 270 -27.78 -7.25 -8.56
C HIS A 270 -26.50 -8.01 -8.97
N VAL A 271 -25.58 -8.26 -8.03
CA VAL A 271 -24.31 -8.97 -8.27
C VAL A 271 -24.35 -10.33 -7.58
N GLY A 272 -24.26 -11.40 -8.37
CA GLY A 272 -24.33 -12.77 -7.84
C GLY A 272 -22.97 -13.32 -7.39
N LEU A 273 -21.90 -12.96 -8.08
CA LEU A 273 -20.52 -13.30 -7.70
C LEU A 273 -19.61 -12.09 -7.90
N MET A 274 -18.74 -11.82 -6.92
CA MET A 274 -17.69 -10.82 -7.02
C MET A 274 -16.33 -11.50 -7.10
N THR A 275 -15.57 -11.20 -8.14
CA THR A 275 -14.21 -11.73 -8.35
C THR A 275 -13.21 -10.58 -8.41
N GLU A 276 -11.97 -10.80 -8.02
CA GLU A 276 -10.92 -9.79 -8.10
C GLU A 276 -9.71 -10.30 -8.89
N ILE A 277 -9.24 -9.51 -9.87
CA ILE A 277 -7.99 -9.78 -10.58
C ILE A 277 -6.84 -9.20 -9.74
N ARG A 278 -5.90 -10.09 -9.36
CA ARG A 278 -4.74 -9.76 -8.53
C ARG A 278 -3.46 -9.51 -9.35
N GLY A 279 -3.45 -9.81 -10.65
CA GLY A 279 -2.32 -9.59 -11.55
C GLY A 279 -1.41 -10.81 -11.70
N PHE A 280 -0.11 -10.56 -11.83
CA PHE A 280 0.95 -11.58 -11.96
C PHE A 280 1.62 -11.88 -10.61
N ASN A 281 1.76 -13.17 -10.31
CA ASN A 281 2.64 -13.66 -9.25
C ASN A 281 4.10 -13.80 -9.73
N ASP A 282 5.02 -14.10 -8.81
CA ASP A 282 6.47 -14.18 -9.10
C ASP A 282 6.79 -15.17 -10.25
N SER A 283 6.03 -16.27 -10.38
CA SER A 283 6.18 -17.22 -11.51
C SER A 283 5.65 -16.68 -12.83
N GLN A 284 4.51 -15.97 -12.82
CA GLN A 284 3.86 -15.39 -13.99
C GLN A 284 4.66 -14.20 -14.54
N ILE A 285 5.31 -13.40 -13.68
CA ILE A 285 6.22 -12.34 -14.12
C ILE A 285 7.38 -12.94 -14.93
N LYS A 286 7.98 -14.02 -14.42
CA LYS A 286 9.07 -14.71 -15.12
C LYS A 286 8.58 -15.32 -16.43
N GLU A 287 7.41 -15.96 -16.42
CA GLU A 287 6.79 -16.51 -17.62
C GLU A 287 6.51 -15.44 -18.68
N TYR A 288 6.00 -14.27 -18.27
CA TYR A 288 5.72 -13.16 -19.18
C TYR A 288 6.99 -12.71 -19.92
N PHE A 289 8.09 -12.43 -19.21
CA PHE A 289 9.33 -12.00 -19.87
C PHE A 289 9.96 -13.11 -20.73
N GLN A 290 9.83 -14.37 -20.33
CA GLN A 290 10.30 -15.51 -21.13
C GLN A 290 9.51 -15.66 -22.44
N ARG A 291 8.20 -15.42 -22.41
CA ARG A 291 7.34 -15.44 -23.60
C ARG A 291 7.61 -14.23 -24.50
N GLN A 292 7.73 -13.04 -23.91
CA GLN A 292 7.98 -11.80 -24.65
C GLN A 292 9.33 -11.83 -25.39
N PHE A 293 10.38 -12.34 -24.74
CA PHE A 293 11.72 -12.44 -25.30
C PHE A 293 12.09 -13.90 -25.56
N ALA A 294 11.19 -14.67 -26.17
CA ALA A 294 11.44 -16.08 -26.50
C ALA A 294 12.67 -16.27 -27.41
N GLU A 295 13.03 -15.24 -28.20
CA GLU A 295 14.22 -15.23 -29.05
C GLU A 295 15.52 -14.89 -28.29
N ASP A 296 15.43 -14.20 -27.14
CA ASP A 296 16.58 -13.79 -26.31
C ASP A 296 16.32 -14.03 -24.82
N LEU A 297 16.55 -15.28 -24.40
CA LEU A 297 16.36 -15.71 -23.02
C LEU A 297 17.38 -15.10 -22.04
N ASP A 298 18.54 -14.64 -22.52
CA ASP A 298 19.53 -13.98 -21.66
C ASP A 298 19.03 -12.59 -21.25
N LEU A 299 18.53 -11.81 -22.21
CA LEU A 299 17.86 -10.54 -21.94
C LEU A 299 16.67 -10.72 -20.99
N ALA A 300 15.81 -11.73 -21.23
CA ALA A 300 14.68 -12.04 -20.35
C ALA A 300 15.13 -12.30 -18.90
N THR A 301 16.24 -13.03 -18.73
CA THR A 301 16.80 -13.38 -17.42
C THR A 301 17.41 -12.17 -16.74
N ARG A 302 18.13 -11.31 -17.47
CA ARG A 302 18.70 -10.06 -16.95
C ARG A 302 17.61 -9.08 -16.50
N ILE A 303 16.56 -8.91 -17.30
CA ILE A 303 15.39 -8.08 -16.96
C ILE A 303 14.71 -8.61 -15.70
N THR A 304 14.42 -9.91 -15.66
CA THR A 304 13.77 -10.54 -14.50
C THR A 304 14.63 -10.38 -13.24
N SER A 305 15.94 -10.63 -13.34
CA SER A 305 16.87 -10.47 -12.21
C SER A 305 16.94 -9.02 -11.73
N HIS A 306 16.93 -8.05 -12.64
CA HIS A 306 16.94 -6.63 -12.28
C HIS A 306 15.64 -6.21 -11.58
N ILE A 307 14.49 -6.60 -12.13
CA ILE A 307 13.18 -6.36 -11.51
C ILE A 307 13.12 -6.99 -10.12
N GLN A 308 13.63 -8.21 -9.96
CA GLN A 308 13.68 -8.89 -8.65
C GLN A 308 14.66 -8.22 -7.67
N SER A 309 15.70 -7.53 -8.15
CA SER A 309 16.66 -6.81 -7.31
C SER A 309 16.13 -5.50 -6.74
N SER A 310 15.11 -4.90 -7.37
CA SER A 310 14.48 -3.67 -6.90
C SER A 310 13.04 -3.95 -6.44
N GLU A 311 12.79 -3.81 -5.15
CA GLU A 311 11.47 -4.06 -4.57
C GLU A 311 10.37 -3.22 -5.24
N SER A 312 10.62 -1.92 -5.46
CA SER A 312 9.69 -1.02 -6.13
C SER A 312 9.32 -1.49 -7.55
N LEU A 313 10.31 -1.90 -8.35
CA LEU A 313 10.09 -2.40 -9.71
C LEU A 313 9.33 -3.72 -9.69
N HIS A 314 9.70 -4.61 -8.75
CA HIS A 314 9.03 -5.88 -8.57
C HIS A 314 7.55 -5.73 -8.26
N PHE A 315 7.20 -4.83 -7.34
CA PHE A 315 5.80 -4.57 -6.98
C PHE A 315 4.98 -4.06 -8.16
N MET A 316 5.57 -3.16 -8.97
CA MET A 316 4.89 -2.65 -10.14
C MET A 316 4.64 -3.74 -11.19
N CYS A 317 5.63 -4.62 -11.42
CA CYS A 317 5.50 -5.72 -12.37
C CYS A 317 4.48 -6.80 -11.97
N GLN A 318 3.87 -6.74 -10.78
CA GLN A 318 2.68 -7.54 -10.51
C GLN A 318 1.48 -7.10 -11.37
N ILE A 319 1.51 -5.87 -11.88
CA ILE A 319 0.51 -5.37 -12.83
C ILE A 319 1.09 -5.52 -14.24
N PRO A 320 0.42 -6.27 -15.13
CA PRO A 320 0.93 -6.59 -16.46
C PRO A 320 1.40 -5.39 -17.29
N ILE A 321 0.73 -4.24 -17.16
CA ILE A 321 1.12 -3.04 -17.92
C ILE A 321 2.54 -2.57 -17.60
N PHE A 322 3.00 -2.73 -16.36
CA PHE A 322 4.35 -2.38 -15.97
C PHE A 322 5.36 -3.44 -16.42
N CYS A 323 4.97 -4.70 -16.55
CA CYS A 323 5.80 -5.69 -17.23
C CYS A 323 6.04 -5.30 -18.70
N TRP A 324 5.00 -4.86 -19.40
CA TRP A 324 5.13 -4.39 -20.78
C TRP A 324 5.99 -3.11 -20.88
N ILE A 325 5.77 -2.11 -20.02
CA ILE A 325 6.62 -0.90 -19.96
C ILE A 325 8.08 -1.28 -19.68
N SER A 326 8.31 -2.19 -18.73
CA SER A 326 9.65 -2.66 -18.37
C SER A 326 10.31 -3.42 -19.52
N ALA A 327 9.55 -4.26 -20.25
CA ALA A 327 10.05 -4.95 -21.43
C ALA A 327 10.52 -3.96 -22.49
N LEU A 328 9.70 -2.94 -22.80
CA LEU A 328 10.04 -1.91 -23.80
C LEU A 328 11.29 -1.11 -23.40
N LEU A 329 11.37 -0.71 -22.13
CA LEU A 329 12.45 0.11 -21.61
C LEU A 329 13.77 -0.68 -21.54
N PHE A 330 13.76 -1.83 -20.88
CA PHE A 330 14.99 -2.59 -20.61
C PHE A 330 15.53 -3.33 -21.83
N GLN A 331 14.71 -3.60 -22.85
CA GLN A 331 15.18 -4.06 -24.15
C GLN A 331 16.19 -3.08 -24.76
N GLU A 332 16.00 -1.77 -24.56
CA GLU A 332 16.95 -0.78 -25.06
C GLU A 332 18.05 -0.44 -24.09
N VAL A 333 17.71 -0.28 -22.81
CA VAL A 333 18.67 0.09 -21.76
C VAL A 333 19.77 -0.97 -21.67
N PHE A 334 19.45 -2.27 -21.66
CA PHE A 334 20.48 -3.32 -21.63
C PHE A 334 21.22 -3.54 -22.96
N GLY A 335 20.83 -2.83 -24.03
CA GLY A 335 21.53 -2.82 -25.32
C GLY A 335 22.62 -1.76 -25.46
N ASP A 336 22.67 -0.75 -24.59
CA ASP A 336 23.67 0.33 -24.59
C ASP A 336 24.82 0.02 -23.60
N GLU A 337 26.06 0.46 -23.90
CA GLU A 337 27.28 0.01 -23.19
C GLU A 337 27.44 0.50 -21.73
N GLU A 338 26.73 1.56 -21.30
CA GLU A 338 26.62 1.97 -19.89
C GLU A 338 25.33 2.77 -19.64
N PRO A 339 24.27 2.16 -19.07
CA PRO A 339 23.04 2.89 -18.73
C PRO A 339 22.94 3.21 -17.24
N ASP A 340 22.51 4.43 -16.92
CA ASP A 340 21.89 4.73 -15.63
C ASP A 340 20.56 3.93 -15.56
N ILE A 341 20.55 2.88 -14.73
CA ILE A 341 19.40 1.99 -14.59
C ILE A 341 18.36 2.66 -13.68
N PRO A 342 17.10 2.87 -14.13
CA PRO A 342 16.09 3.57 -13.34
C PRO A 342 15.74 2.80 -12.06
N GLN A 343 15.80 3.48 -10.91
CA GLN A 343 15.51 2.93 -9.58
C GLN A 343 14.17 3.38 -9.02
N THR A 344 13.69 4.56 -9.42
CA THR A 344 12.41 5.14 -8.98
C THR A 344 11.35 5.08 -10.09
N LEU A 345 10.07 5.21 -9.73
CA LEU A 345 8.99 5.19 -10.71
C LEU A 345 9.04 6.42 -11.62
N THR A 346 9.44 7.58 -11.09
CA THR A 346 9.63 8.80 -11.88
C THR A 346 10.76 8.61 -12.91
N GLU A 347 11.84 7.94 -12.54
CA GLU A 347 12.92 7.58 -13.47
C GLU A 347 12.42 6.65 -14.56
N MET A 348 11.71 5.58 -14.19
CA MET A 348 11.13 4.67 -15.18
C MET A 348 10.28 5.41 -16.21
N MET A 349 9.42 6.34 -15.78
CA MET A 349 8.55 7.09 -16.68
C MET A 349 9.34 8.09 -17.53
N ALA A 350 10.34 8.75 -16.96
CA ALA A 350 11.22 9.67 -17.70
C ALA A 350 12.02 8.92 -18.78
N HIS A 351 12.61 7.78 -18.43
CA HIS A 351 13.31 6.91 -19.37
C HIS A 351 12.36 6.30 -20.40
N PHE A 352 11.14 5.90 -20.01
CA PHE A 352 10.12 5.42 -20.94
C PHE A 352 9.81 6.48 -22.01
N LEU A 353 9.57 7.73 -21.59
CA LEU A 353 9.33 8.84 -22.52
C LEU A 353 10.52 9.10 -23.44
N SER A 354 11.74 9.07 -22.91
CA SER A 354 12.97 9.27 -23.69
C SER A 354 13.20 8.13 -24.71
N THR A 355 13.05 6.88 -24.29
CA THR A 355 13.14 5.67 -25.14
C THR A 355 12.13 5.72 -26.28
N GLN A 356 10.86 6.04 -26.01
CA GLN A 356 9.85 6.14 -27.07
C GLN A 356 10.19 7.23 -28.10
N THR A 357 10.72 8.34 -27.62
CA THR A 357 11.21 9.42 -28.47
C THR A 357 12.39 8.96 -29.34
N ARG A 358 13.31 8.15 -28.77
CA ARG A 358 14.48 7.59 -29.46
C ARG A 358 14.13 6.54 -30.53
N ARG A 359 13.19 5.65 -30.27
CA ARG A 359 12.71 4.65 -31.24
C ARG A 359 12.24 5.29 -32.53
N ARG A 360 11.49 6.37 -32.40
CA ARG A 360 11.01 7.15 -33.54
C ARG A 360 12.15 7.74 -34.37
N MET A 361 13.17 8.32 -33.72
CA MET A 361 14.35 8.86 -34.42
C MET A 361 14.99 7.85 -35.36
N LYS A 362 15.12 6.58 -34.92
CA LYS A 362 15.72 5.51 -35.72
C LYS A 362 14.88 5.14 -36.95
N LYS A 363 13.55 5.27 -36.89
CA LYS A 363 12.63 4.89 -37.97
C LYS A 363 12.35 6.01 -39.00
N SER A 364 12.36 7.28 -38.61
CA SER A 364 12.01 8.41 -39.52
C SER A 364 13.07 8.79 -40.58
N GLY A 365 14.13 8.01 -40.77
CA GLY A 365 14.93 8.01 -42.00
C GLY A 365 15.64 9.32 -42.41
N GLY A 366 15.97 10.24 -41.50
CA GLY A 366 16.54 11.54 -41.87
C GLY A 366 17.51 12.17 -40.85
N MET A 367 18.78 12.27 -41.27
CA MET A 367 19.93 13.04 -40.71
C MET A 367 20.32 12.79 -39.23
N PRO A 368 21.62 12.63 -38.93
CA PRO A 368 22.10 12.50 -37.55
C PRO A 368 22.03 13.88 -36.88
N VAL A 369 20.92 14.17 -36.20
CA VAL A 369 20.85 15.29 -35.26
C VAL A 369 21.71 14.91 -34.06
N LYS A 370 22.71 15.74 -33.77
CA LYS A 370 23.88 15.37 -32.93
C LYS A 370 23.62 15.26 -31.43
N THR A 371 22.38 15.30 -30.92
CA THR A 371 22.08 15.17 -29.47
C THR A 371 20.59 14.91 -29.21
N GLU A 372 20.27 14.00 -28.27
CA GLU A 372 18.90 13.62 -27.84
C GLU A 372 18.04 14.82 -27.37
N GLU A 373 18.67 15.83 -26.77
CA GLU A 373 18.05 17.08 -26.30
C GLU A 373 17.34 17.86 -27.42
N SER A 374 17.83 17.76 -28.67
CA SER A 374 17.33 18.53 -29.81
C SER A 374 15.94 18.11 -30.29
N PHE A 375 15.52 16.87 -30.09
CA PHE A 375 14.25 16.35 -30.62
C PHE A 375 13.12 16.41 -29.60
N LEU A 376 13.41 16.15 -28.32
CA LEU A 376 12.49 16.46 -27.23
C LEU A 376 12.13 17.96 -27.24
N ALA A 377 13.09 18.83 -27.58
CA ALA A 377 12.84 20.25 -27.79
C ALA A 377 11.93 20.56 -29.01
N LEU A 378 12.03 19.77 -30.08
CA LEU A 378 11.20 19.91 -31.29
C LEU A 378 9.72 19.59 -31.03
N HIS A 379 9.45 18.60 -30.17
CA HIS A 379 8.10 18.16 -29.81
C HIS A 379 7.63 18.63 -28.43
N ARG A 380 8.41 19.52 -27.78
CA ARG A 380 8.11 20.03 -26.43
C ARG A 380 6.70 20.59 -26.34
N GLU A 381 6.29 21.40 -27.30
CA GLU A 381 4.96 22.03 -27.31
C GLU A 381 3.85 20.99 -27.34
N PHE A 382 4.01 19.94 -28.16
CA PHE A 382 3.06 18.84 -28.26
C PHE A 382 2.96 18.04 -26.95
N LEU A 383 4.11 17.69 -26.35
CA LEU A 383 4.14 16.94 -25.08
C LEU A 383 3.52 17.74 -23.93
N LEU A 384 3.71 19.06 -23.90
CA LEU A 384 3.08 19.93 -22.91
C LEU A 384 1.57 20.07 -23.12
N LYS A 385 1.10 20.16 -24.38
CA LYS A 385 -0.34 20.11 -24.69
C LYS A 385 -0.97 18.79 -24.25
N LEU A 386 -0.27 17.67 -24.43
CA LEU A 386 -0.70 16.36 -23.94
C LEU A 386 -0.73 16.30 -22.41
N GLY A 387 0.26 16.89 -21.73
CA GLY A 387 0.27 17.03 -20.29
C GLY A 387 -0.85 17.89 -19.73
N LYS A 388 -1.20 18.98 -20.45
CA LYS A 388 -2.37 19.81 -20.14
C LYS A 388 -3.66 19.02 -20.22
N LEU A 389 -3.86 18.26 -21.31
CA LEU A 389 -5.01 17.35 -21.45
C LEU A 389 -5.06 16.35 -20.30
N ALA A 390 -3.93 15.73 -19.97
CA ALA A 390 -3.83 14.76 -18.89
C ALA A 390 -4.26 15.35 -17.54
N PHE A 391 -3.77 16.54 -17.19
CA PHE A 391 -4.09 17.22 -15.94
C PHE A 391 -5.57 17.62 -15.82
N GLN A 392 -6.12 18.27 -16.85
CA GLN A 392 -7.53 18.70 -16.84
C GLN A 392 -8.50 17.52 -16.70
N GLN A 393 -8.17 16.39 -17.31
CA GLN A 393 -9.03 15.20 -17.26
C GLN A 393 -8.82 14.41 -15.97
N LEU A 394 -7.63 14.47 -15.37
CA LEU A 394 -7.36 13.92 -14.03
C LEU A 394 -8.16 14.67 -12.95
N LEU A 395 -8.34 15.99 -13.07
CA LEU A 395 -9.22 16.78 -12.19
C LEU A 395 -10.69 16.40 -12.34
N LYS A 396 -11.13 16.04 -13.56
CA LYS A 396 -12.49 15.56 -13.85
C LYS A 396 -12.69 14.08 -13.51
N ASN A 397 -11.63 13.37 -13.10
CA ASN A 397 -11.60 11.91 -12.92
C ASN A 397 -12.07 11.14 -14.18
N SER A 398 -11.72 11.63 -15.37
CA SER A 398 -12.07 11.03 -16.66
C SER A 398 -10.87 10.30 -17.27
N LEU A 399 -11.07 9.03 -17.65
CA LEU A 399 -10.07 8.22 -18.36
C LEU A 399 -10.19 8.30 -19.89
N ILE A 400 -11.33 8.78 -20.38
CA ILE A 400 -11.67 8.79 -21.81
C ILE A 400 -11.68 10.22 -22.33
N PHE A 401 -11.12 10.42 -23.52
CA PHE A 401 -11.10 11.70 -24.21
C PHE A 401 -11.70 11.57 -25.61
N TYR A 402 -12.38 12.62 -26.04
CA TYR A 402 -12.93 12.75 -27.39
C TYR A 402 -12.15 13.80 -28.18
N GLU A 403 -12.34 13.82 -29.50
CA GLU A 403 -11.70 14.80 -30.39
C GLU A 403 -11.84 16.24 -29.89
N LYS A 404 -13.01 16.59 -29.35
CA LYS A 404 -13.26 17.91 -28.76
C LYS A 404 -12.36 18.22 -27.56
N ASP A 405 -12.07 17.23 -26.70
CA ASP A 405 -11.19 17.44 -25.54
C ASP A 405 -9.75 17.72 -25.99
N LEU A 406 -9.30 17.12 -27.11
CA LEU A 406 -8.00 17.39 -27.71
C LEU A 406 -7.95 18.79 -28.35
N GLU A 407 -9.01 19.18 -29.05
CA GLU A 407 -9.16 20.52 -29.65
C GLU A 407 -9.16 21.62 -28.58
N ASP A 408 -9.88 21.41 -27.47
CA ASP A 408 -9.92 22.34 -26.33
C ASP A 408 -8.53 22.54 -25.70
N CYS A 409 -7.63 21.55 -25.82
CA CYS A 409 -6.24 21.62 -25.39
C CYS A 409 -5.26 22.12 -26.47
N GLY A 410 -5.74 22.44 -27.67
CA GLY A 410 -4.94 22.98 -28.77
C GLY A 410 -4.12 21.93 -29.54
N ILE A 411 -4.53 20.66 -29.50
CA ILE A 411 -3.90 19.55 -30.25
C ILE A 411 -4.62 19.40 -31.60
N ASP A 412 -3.92 19.68 -32.72
CA ASP A 412 -4.46 19.44 -34.07
C ASP A 412 -4.38 17.94 -34.42
N MET A 413 -5.47 17.38 -34.95
CA MET A 413 -5.55 16.00 -35.43
C MET A 413 -4.53 15.69 -36.54
N LYS A 414 -4.10 16.70 -37.31
CA LYS A 414 -3.01 16.56 -38.29
C LYS A 414 -1.66 16.38 -37.59
N GLU A 415 -1.39 17.13 -36.52
CA GLU A 415 -0.18 17.00 -35.71
C GLU A 415 -0.14 15.64 -34.99
N ALA A 416 -1.30 15.20 -34.47
CA ALA A 416 -1.48 13.87 -33.87
C ALA A 416 -1.25 12.74 -34.88
N SER A 417 -1.74 12.89 -36.13
CA SER A 417 -1.53 11.88 -37.18
C SER A 417 -0.07 11.78 -37.65
N VAL A 418 0.67 12.89 -37.65
CA VAL A 418 2.11 12.90 -37.93
C VAL A 418 2.90 12.27 -36.79
N CYS A 419 2.35 12.29 -35.56
CA CYS A 419 2.94 11.65 -34.38
C CYS A 419 2.38 10.27 -34.05
N SER A 420 1.62 9.64 -34.95
CA SER A 420 0.79 8.46 -34.69
C SER A 420 1.49 7.33 -33.92
N GLU A 421 2.75 7.02 -34.20
CA GLU A 421 3.45 5.91 -33.55
C GLU A 421 3.80 6.20 -32.08
N PHE A 422 4.34 7.39 -31.78
CA PHE A 422 4.55 7.85 -30.40
C PHE A 422 3.21 8.07 -29.69
N PHE A 423 2.25 8.62 -30.43
CA PHE A 423 0.90 8.88 -29.97
C PHE A 423 0.23 7.59 -29.53
N ASN A 424 0.23 6.53 -30.35
CA ASN A 424 -0.43 5.25 -30.05
C ASN A 424 0.20 4.50 -28.86
N THR A 425 1.48 4.71 -28.57
CA THR A 425 2.19 4.05 -27.44
C THR A 425 1.97 4.76 -26.10
N VAL A 426 1.54 6.03 -26.12
CA VAL A 426 1.22 6.81 -24.90
C VAL A 426 -0.29 6.97 -24.74
N LEU A 427 -0.96 7.24 -25.85
CA LEU A 427 -2.37 7.55 -26.00
C LEU A 427 -2.97 6.66 -27.12
N VAL A 428 -3.67 5.61 -26.73
CA VAL A 428 -4.27 4.68 -27.68
C VAL A 428 -5.41 5.38 -28.42
N GLU A 429 -5.29 5.51 -29.75
CA GLU A 429 -6.40 5.88 -30.63
C GLU A 429 -7.21 4.62 -30.96
N GLU A 430 -8.45 4.57 -30.46
CA GLU A 430 -9.40 3.52 -30.83
C GLU A 430 -10.42 4.07 -31.83
N LYS A 431 -10.50 3.44 -33.01
CA LYS A 431 -11.54 3.71 -34.01
C LYS A 431 -12.76 2.86 -33.68
N ILE A 432 -13.82 3.50 -33.23
CA ILE A 432 -15.07 2.83 -32.82
C ILE A 432 -16.07 2.81 -33.99
N ILE A 433 -17.11 1.98 -33.87
CA ILE A 433 -18.22 1.61 -34.79
C ILE A 433 -18.93 2.79 -35.54
N HIS A 434 -18.56 4.05 -35.30
CA HIS A 434 -19.13 5.24 -35.96
C HIS A 434 -18.12 6.14 -36.68
N GLN A 435 -16.91 5.66 -36.96
CA GLN A 435 -15.78 6.49 -37.41
C GLN A 435 -15.42 7.63 -36.43
N LYS A 436 -15.95 7.58 -35.21
CA LYS A 436 -15.56 8.48 -34.12
C LYS A 436 -14.35 7.90 -33.42
N LYS A 437 -13.36 8.75 -33.18
CA LYS A 437 -12.14 8.37 -32.47
C LYS A 437 -12.30 8.63 -30.98
N VAL A 438 -11.80 7.69 -30.20
CA VAL A 438 -11.68 7.82 -28.75
C VAL A 438 -10.21 7.66 -28.39
N PHE A 439 -9.77 8.46 -27.42
CA PHE A 439 -8.40 8.47 -26.94
C PHE A 439 -8.36 8.11 -25.46
N VAL A 440 -7.42 7.25 -25.08
CA VAL A 440 -7.20 6.81 -23.70
C VAL A 440 -5.70 6.72 -23.48
N PHE A 441 -5.19 7.20 -22.33
CA PHE A 441 -3.79 6.93 -21.98
C PHE A 441 -3.61 5.45 -21.72
N VAL A 442 -2.48 4.88 -22.15
CA VAL A 442 -2.20 3.44 -21.97
C VAL A 442 -2.33 2.99 -20.51
N HIS A 443 -2.03 3.88 -19.56
CA HIS A 443 -2.29 3.66 -18.14
C HIS A 443 -2.55 4.98 -17.39
N LEU A 444 -3.30 4.93 -16.28
CA LEU A 444 -3.54 6.09 -15.42
C LEU A 444 -2.24 6.70 -14.90
N THR A 445 -1.24 5.89 -14.53
CA THR A 445 0.04 6.43 -14.07
C THR A 445 0.80 7.18 -15.16
N VAL A 446 0.59 6.83 -16.44
CA VAL A 446 1.15 7.58 -17.56
C VAL A 446 0.44 8.94 -17.67
N GLN A 447 -0.89 8.96 -17.54
CA GLN A 447 -1.66 10.21 -17.47
C GLN A 447 -1.20 11.10 -16.30
N GLU A 448 -1.03 10.53 -15.10
CA GLU A 448 -0.55 11.26 -13.92
C GLU A 448 0.88 11.80 -14.10
N PHE A 449 1.76 11.06 -14.76
CA PHE A 449 3.11 11.51 -15.09
C PHE A 449 3.09 12.69 -16.07
N PHE A 450 2.30 12.61 -17.15
CA PHE A 450 2.14 13.72 -18.10
C PHE A 450 1.51 14.96 -17.45
N ALA A 451 0.55 14.75 -16.55
CA ALA A 451 -0.01 15.83 -15.74
C ALA A 451 1.06 16.50 -14.86
N ALA A 452 1.92 15.70 -14.20
CA ALA A 452 3.02 16.21 -13.38
C ALA A 452 4.05 16.99 -14.22
N LEU A 453 4.38 16.51 -15.43
CA LEU A 453 5.27 17.21 -16.36
C LEU A 453 4.74 18.61 -16.73
N TYR A 454 3.45 18.71 -17.07
CA TYR A 454 2.83 19.99 -17.41
C TYR A 454 2.84 20.96 -16.23
N ILE A 455 2.41 20.51 -15.04
CA ILE A 455 2.38 21.36 -13.83
C ILE A 455 3.78 21.83 -13.46
N PHE A 456 4.77 20.95 -13.56
CA PHE A 456 6.15 21.30 -13.28
C PHE A 456 6.67 22.39 -14.25
N ASP A 457 6.41 22.27 -15.55
CA ASP A 457 6.78 23.30 -16.54
C ASP A 457 6.02 24.61 -16.31
N SER A 458 4.73 24.56 -15.99
CA SER A 458 3.92 25.73 -15.63
C SER A 458 4.49 26.46 -14.42
N PHE A 459 4.90 25.73 -13.37
CA PHE A 459 5.51 26.33 -12.18
C PHE A 459 6.88 26.94 -12.47
N LEU A 460 7.67 26.38 -13.38
CA LEU A 460 8.96 26.96 -13.77
C LEU A 460 8.81 28.22 -14.63
N ASN A 461 7.77 28.30 -15.45
CA ASN A 461 7.52 29.45 -16.33
C ASN A 461 6.55 30.48 -15.73
N ASN A 462 6.08 30.29 -14.48
CA ASN A 462 5.05 31.10 -13.81
C ASN A 462 3.73 31.24 -14.59
N ASP A 463 3.36 30.24 -15.39
CA ASP A 463 2.08 30.20 -16.08
C ASP A 463 1.02 29.49 -15.23
N ILE A 464 0.40 30.24 -14.33
CA ILE A 464 -0.55 29.74 -13.32
C ILE A 464 -2.00 30.06 -13.71
N THR A 465 -2.21 30.74 -14.85
CA THR A 465 -3.52 31.27 -15.25
C THR A 465 -4.60 30.19 -15.39
N GLU A 466 -4.22 29.00 -15.86
CA GLU A 466 -5.11 27.84 -16.03
C GLU A 466 -5.16 26.92 -14.80
N LEU A 467 -4.42 27.24 -13.74
CA LEU A 467 -4.31 26.46 -12.50
C LEU A 467 -5.10 27.07 -11.33
N ASP A 468 -5.79 28.19 -11.56
CA ASP A 468 -6.53 28.91 -10.52
C ASP A 468 -7.68 28.09 -9.93
N ASP A 469 -8.34 27.28 -10.77
CA ASP A 469 -9.38 26.32 -10.36
C ASP A 469 -8.83 25.23 -9.41
N PHE A 470 -7.54 24.91 -9.49
CA PHE A 470 -6.90 23.88 -8.65
C PHE A 470 -6.27 24.48 -7.39
N LEU A 471 -5.45 25.53 -7.56
CA LEU A 471 -4.67 26.12 -6.48
C LEU A 471 -5.51 27.08 -5.62
N HIS A 472 -6.53 27.76 -6.18
CA HIS A 472 -7.35 28.78 -5.50
C HIS A 472 -6.49 29.81 -4.74
N MET A 473 -5.50 30.38 -5.43
CA MET A 473 -4.55 31.31 -4.82
C MET A 473 -5.02 32.75 -5.03
N LYS A 474 -4.97 33.59 -3.99
CA LYS A 474 -5.23 35.05 -4.14
C LYS A 474 -4.03 35.72 -4.83
N ASP A 475 -4.32 36.80 -5.58
CA ASP A 475 -3.46 37.56 -6.52
C ASP A 475 -2.11 38.09 -5.99
N SER A 476 -1.21 37.24 -5.49
CA SER A 476 0.18 37.57 -5.19
C SER A 476 1.15 36.76 -6.05
N GLU A 477 2.32 37.32 -6.38
CA GLU A 477 3.42 36.55 -6.97
C GLU A 477 3.85 35.46 -5.97
N HIS A 478 3.67 34.20 -6.35
CA HIS A 478 4.03 33.04 -5.53
C HIS A 478 5.37 32.48 -5.98
N THR A 479 6.23 32.08 -5.04
CA THR A 479 7.47 31.39 -5.41
C THR A 479 7.16 29.93 -5.80
N LEU A 480 8.05 29.29 -6.58
CA LEU A 480 7.95 27.86 -6.88
C LEU A 480 7.76 27.01 -5.61
N LEU A 481 8.44 27.37 -4.53
CA LEU A 481 8.33 26.68 -3.26
C LEU A 481 6.90 26.78 -2.69
N ASP A 482 6.24 27.94 -2.81
CA ASP A 482 4.88 28.14 -2.31
C ASP A 482 3.84 27.35 -3.12
N LEU A 483 4.03 27.28 -4.44
CA LEU A 483 3.20 26.46 -5.34
C LEU A 483 3.33 24.96 -5.04
N LEU A 484 4.56 24.49 -4.80
CA LEU A 484 4.81 23.10 -4.41
C LEU A 484 4.18 22.76 -3.05
N LYS A 485 4.35 23.63 -2.04
CA LYS A 485 3.72 23.44 -0.72
C LYS A 485 2.19 23.37 -0.80
N THR A 486 1.60 24.28 -1.57
CA THR A 486 0.15 24.32 -1.79
C THR A 486 -0.35 23.03 -2.44
N THR A 487 0.38 22.52 -3.43
CA THR A 487 0.05 21.24 -4.08
C THR A 487 0.04 20.09 -3.08
N VAL A 488 1.01 20.02 -2.15
CA VAL A 488 1.03 18.97 -1.09
C VAL A 488 -0.22 19.06 -0.21
N ASP A 489 -0.54 20.25 0.30
CA ASP A 489 -1.72 20.44 1.16
C ASP A 489 -3.04 20.09 0.43
N LYS A 490 -3.11 20.32 -0.90
CA LYS A 490 -4.29 19.97 -1.72
C LYS A 490 -4.43 18.48 -1.97
N VAL A 491 -3.36 17.80 -2.37
CA VAL A 491 -3.37 16.35 -2.64
C VAL A 491 -3.59 15.54 -1.37
N LEU A 492 -3.01 15.97 -0.24
CA LEU A 492 -3.28 15.34 1.07
C LEU A 492 -4.70 15.63 1.59
N GLY A 493 -5.42 16.56 0.98
CA GLY A 493 -6.83 16.82 1.28
C GLY A 493 -7.75 15.75 0.70
N LYS A 494 -8.91 15.53 1.33
CA LYS A 494 -9.88 14.49 0.94
C LYS A 494 -10.39 14.58 -0.52
N ALA A 495 -10.29 15.76 -1.15
CA ALA A 495 -10.83 16.00 -2.49
C ALA A 495 -9.94 15.47 -3.63
N TYR A 496 -8.63 15.33 -3.40
CA TYR A 496 -7.64 14.99 -4.43
C TYR A 496 -6.76 13.79 -4.05
N GLY A 497 -7.20 12.96 -3.09
CA GLY A 497 -6.44 11.79 -2.63
C GLY A 497 -6.22 10.71 -3.70
N HIS A 498 -6.84 10.81 -4.89
CA HIS A 498 -6.53 9.96 -6.05
C HIS A 498 -5.28 10.39 -6.81
N MET A 499 -4.70 11.56 -6.53
CA MET A 499 -3.55 12.13 -7.24
C MET A 499 -2.21 11.82 -6.55
N ASP A 500 -2.13 10.69 -5.84
CA ASP A 500 -0.94 10.28 -5.09
C ASP A 500 0.29 10.11 -5.99
N PHE A 501 0.15 9.43 -7.13
CA PHE A 501 1.25 9.23 -8.08
C PHE A 501 1.59 10.53 -8.80
N PHE A 502 0.60 11.34 -9.16
CA PHE A 502 0.85 12.70 -9.67
C PHE A 502 1.76 13.51 -8.72
N MET A 503 1.50 13.47 -7.41
CA MET A 503 2.35 14.14 -6.42
C MET A 503 3.77 13.56 -6.42
N ARG A 504 3.90 12.23 -6.36
CA ARG A 504 5.19 11.54 -6.43
C ARG A 504 6.01 11.94 -7.65
N PHE A 505 5.40 11.92 -8.84
CA PHE A 505 6.04 12.32 -10.08
C PHE A 505 6.46 13.79 -10.05
N LEU A 506 5.59 14.69 -9.59
CA LEU A 506 5.88 16.13 -9.52
C LEU A 506 7.13 16.42 -8.68
N PHE A 507 7.24 15.78 -7.51
CA PHE A 507 8.41 15.95 -6.64
C PHE A 507 9.62 15.16 -7.13
N GLY A 508 9.44 13.99 -7.73
CA GLY A 508 10.52 13.24 -8.39
C GLY A 508 11.15 14.02 -9.55
N LEU A 509 10.39 14.87 -10.24
CA LEU A 509 10.92 15.77 -11.29
C LEU A 509 11.79 16.91 -10.73
N LEU A 510 11.84 17.15 -9.42
CA LEU A 510 12.81 18.09 -8.82
C LEU A 510 14.24 17.54 -8.90
N VAL A 511 14.40 16.22 -8.84
CA VAL A 511 15.69 15.54 -8.90
C VAL A 511 16.38 15.80 -10.23
N GLU A 512 17.64 16.23 -10.18
CA GLU A 512 18.37 16.64 -11.38
C GLU A 512 18.55 15.49 -12.39
N ALA A 513 18.82 14.26 -11.92
CA ALA A 513 18.97 13.08 -12.78
C ALA A 513 17.74 12.86 -13.68
N ASN A 514 16.53 12.94 -13.10
CA ASN A 514 15.27 12.73 -13.81
C ASN A 514 15.02 13.81 -14.86
N ARG A 515 15.46 15.05 -14.58
CA ARG A 515 15.37 16.16 -15.52
C ARG A 515 16.37 16.08 -16.65
N ARG A 516 17.58 15.56 -16.40
CA ARG A 516 18.60 15.39 -17.46
C ARG A 516 18.11 14.47 -18.57
N VAL A 517 17.45 13.36 -18.20
CA VAL A 517 16.80 12.44 -19.16
C VAL A 517 15.72 13.15 -20.00
N LEU A 518 15.10 14.20 -19.44
CA LEU A 518 14.05 15.01 -20.06
C LEU A 518 14.55 16.37 -20.59
N GLY A 519 15.86 16.57 -20.73
CA GLY A 519 16.51 17.87 -20.93
C GLY A 519 16.06 18.69 -22.15
N GLY A 520 15.30 18.08 -23.10
CA GLY A 520 14.65 18.81 -24.19
C GLY A 520 13.19 19.24 -23.93
N VAL A 521 12.48 18.62 -22.98
CA VAL A 521 11.09 18.99 -22.61
C VAL A 521 11.10 20.01 -21.48
N LEU A 522 11.87 19.73 -20.43
CA LEU A 522 12.01 20.58 -19.26
C LEU A 522 13.32 21.38 -19.36
N LYS A 523 13.25 22.69 -19.13
CA LYS A 523 14.47 23.53 -19.10
C LYS A 523 15.29 23.18 -17.85
N THR A 524 16.56 22.81 -18.05
CA THR A 524 17.47 22.41 -16.96
C THR A 524 17.94 23.60 -16.10
N SER A 525 17.81 24.84 -16.60
CA SER A 525 18.33 26.04 -15.95
C SER A 525 17.36 26.64 -14.92
N GLY A 526 17.78 26.72 -13.65
CA GLY A 526 17.19 27.66 -12.67
C GLY A 526 16.75 27.10 -11.31
N LEU A 527 16.75 25.77 -11.12
CA LEU A 527 16.41 25.16 -9.83
C LEU A 527 17.64 25.13 -8.89
N SER A 528 17.57 25.86 -7.78
CA SER A 528 18.60 25.77 -6.74
C SER A 528 18.44 24.50 -5.92
N GLN A 529 19.55 23.85 -5.56
CA GLN A 529 19.57 22.77 -4.56
C GLN A 529 18.94 23.18 -3.21
N ASP A 530 18.84 24.49 -2.97
CA ASP A 530 18.18 25.09 -1.82
C ASP A 530 16.66 24.87 -1.83
N THR A 531 15.99 24.90 -2.99
CA THR A 531 14.55 24.62 -3.11
C THR A 531 14.23 23.17 -2.75
N GLU A 532 15.03 22.22 -3.22
CA GLU A 532 14.90 20.79 -2.91
C GLU A 532 15.05 20.52 -1.40
N LYS A 533 16.07 21.11 -0.77
CA LYS A 533 16.27 20.99 0.70
C LYS A 533 15.12 21.62 1.48
N LYS A 534 14.64 22.79 1.06
CA LYS A 534 13.51 23.49 1.69
C LYS A 534 12.21 22.71 1.59
N ILE A 535 11.93 22.08 0.45
CA ILE A 535 10.72 21.27 0.31
C ILE A 535 10.81 19.97 1.09
N LEU A 536 11.97 19.28 1.11
CA LEU A 536 12.17 18.11 1.96
C LEU A 536 11.96 18.45 3.44
N THR A 537 12.48 19.62 3.87
CA THR A 537 12.24 20.13 5.23
C THR A 537 10.74 20.38 5.48
N HIS A 538 10.03 20.91 4.49
CA HIS A 538 8.59 21.11 4.58
C HIS A 538 7.81 19.79 4.65
N LEU A 539 8.10 18.79 3.80
CA LEU A 539 7.50 17.45 3.83
C LEU A 539 7.71 16.78 5.20
N LYS A 540 8.89 16.95 5.80
CA LYS A 540 9.18 16.50 7.17
C LYS A 540 8.38 17.26 8.23
N SER A 541 8.07 18.55 8.01
CA SER A 541 7.32 19.39 8.95
C SER A 541 5.79 19.18 8.92
N ILE A 542 5.22 18.80 7.76
CA ILE A 542 3.78 18.61 7.57
C ILE A 542 3.21 17.52 8.52
N GLN A 543 4.07 16.60 8.96
CA GLN A 543 3.73 15.46 9.82
C GLN A 543 3.31 15.83 11.25
N LYS A 544 3.49 17.09 11.67
CA LYS A 544 2.91 17.60 12.92
C LYS A 544 1.39 17.84 12.84
N LYS A 545 0.79 17.73 11.64
CA LYS A 545 -0.65 17.79 11.41
C LYS A 545 -1.23 16.37 11.46
N ASN A 546 -2.49 16.21 11.91
CA ASN A 546 -3.20 14.92 11.91
C ASN A 546 -3.45 14.43 10.46
N ILE A 547 -2.50 13.70 9.89
CA ILE A 547 -2.59 13.11 8.54
C ILE A 547 -2.94 11.63 8.69
N SER A 548 -3.80 11.12 7.80
CA SER A 548 -4.16 9.70 7.76
C SER A 548 -2.94 8.81 7.50
N PRO A 549 -2.93 7.54 7.96
CA PRO A 549 -1.85 6.59 7.70
C PRO A 549 -1.39 6.51 6.25
N ASP A 550 -2.35 6.50 5.31
CA ASP A 550 -2.09 6.45 3.88
C ASP A 550 -1.35 7.68 3.35
N GLY A 551 -1.71 8.87 3.84
CA GLY A 551 -1.06 10.14 3.48
C GLY A 551 0.38 10.20 3.96
N CYS A 552 0.69 9.65 5.14
CA CYS A 552 2.06 9.56 5.62
C CYS A 552 2.91 8.59 4.78
N ILE A 553 2.35 7.44 4.36
CA ILE A 553 3.04 6.52 3.45
C ILE A 553 3.28 7.20 2.10
N ASN A 554 2.29 7.94 1.58
CA ASN A 554 2.45 8.66 0.32
C ASN A 554 3.55 9.73 0.42
N LEU A 555 3.62 10.46 1.54
CA LEU A 555 4.71 11.40 1.82
C LEU A 555 6.07 10.70 1.85
N PHE A 556 6.18 9.57 2.55
CA PHE A 556 7.39 8.76 2.58
C PHE A 556 7.82 8.32 1.17
N GLN A 557 6.91 7.77 0.39
CA GLN A 557 7.17 7.36 -1.00
C GLN A 557 7.54 8.55 -1.89
N THR A 558 6.97 9.72 -1.65
CA THR A 558 7.36 10.95 -2.36
C THR A 558 8.82 11.33 -2.05
N MET A 559 9.29 11.17 -0.80
CA MET A 559 10.70 11.37 -0.46
C MET A 559 11.62 10.31 -1.10
N VAL A 560 11.17 9.06 -1.21
CA VAL A 560 11.89 8.01 -1.95
C VAL A 560 12.04 8.37 -3.43
N GLU A 561 10.99 8.90 -4.07
CA GLU A 561 11.03 9.39 -5.46
C GLU A 561 11.95 10.61 -5.62
N MET A 562 12.13 11.40 -4.56
CA MET A 562 13.13 12.46 -4.49
C MET A 562 14.56 11.97 -4.20
N ARG A 563 14.79 10.64 -4.10
CA ARG A 563 16.06 10.00 -3.69
C ARG A 563 16.54 10.39 -2.27
N ASP A 564 15.64 10.82 -1.38
CA ASP A 564 15.96 11.01 0.04
C ASP A 564 15.77 9.69 0.78
N HIS A 565 16.79 8.82 0.72
CA HIS A 565 16.82 7.53 1.41
C HIS A 565 17.20 7.65 2.89
N LYS A 566 17.52 8.85 3.42
CA LYS A 566 18.06 9.02 4.78
C LYS A 566 17.21 8.35 5.85
N VAL A 567 15.90 8.52 5.79
CA VAL A 567 14.96 7.91 6.76
C VAL A 567 14.94 6.39 6.62
N LYS A 568 15.03 5.87 5.39
CA LYS A 568 15.08 4.43 5.13
C LYS A 568 16.39 3.84 5.66
N ASP A 569 17.51 4.49 5.35
CA ASP A 569 18.85 4.09 5.78
C ASP A 569 18.98 4.17 7.31
N GLU A 570 18.45 5.23 7.93
CA GLU A 570 18.36 5.42 9.38
C GLU A 570 17.64 4.25 10.06
N ILE A 571 16.54 3.76 9.48
CA ILE A 571 15.79 2.61 10.02
C ILE A 571 16.52 1.30 9.73
N GLU A 572 17.04 1.09 8.52
CA GLU A 572 17.77 -0.13 8.18
C GLU A 572 19.05 -0.30 9.01
N GLU A 573 19.77 0.79 9.27
CA GLU A 573 20.92 0.81 10.16
C GLU A 573 20.48 0.54 11.60
N TYR A 574 19.42 1.21 12.06
CA TYR A 574 18.84 0.98 13.38
C TYR A 574 18.43 -0.48 13.61
N LEU A 575 17.77 -1.12 12.64
CA LEU A 575 17.32 -2.50 12.71
C LEU A 575 18.49 -3.50 12.86
N LYS A 576 19.68 -3.16 12.32
CA LYS A 576 20.90 -4.00 12.37
C LYS A 576 21.68 -3.88 13.68
N VAL A 577 21.47 -2.83 14.48
CA VAL A 577 22.22 -2.58 15.72
C VAL A 577 21.68 -3.42 16.89
N GLN A 578 22.57 -4.02 17.68
CA GLN A 578 22.22 -4.81 18.89
C GLN A 578 21.94 -3.92 20.13
N ASP A 579 22.67 -2.81 20.30
CA ASP A 579 22.43 -1.82 21.36
C ASP A 579 21.68 -0.61 20.78
N ARG A 580 20.36 -0.62 20.95
CA ARG A 580 19.44 0.31 20.29
C ARG A 580 19.06 1.53 21.16
N SER A 581 19.78 1.73 22.25
CA SER A 581 19.47 2.70 23.31
C SER A 581 19.68 4.19 22.93
N GLY A 582 20.25 4.48 21.76
CA GLY A 582 20.68 5.83 21.38
C GLY A 582 19.80 6.60 20.39
N MET A 583 18.80 5.97 19.73
CA MET A 583 18.08 6.59 18.61
C MET A 583 16.59 6.80 18.89
N GLU A 584 16.11 8.03 18.66
CA GLU A 584 14.73 8.44 18.86
C GLU A 584 13.92 8.30 17.55
N LEU A 585 12.84 7.52 17.55
CA LEU A 585 11.98 7.35 16.37
C LEU A 585 10.93 8.47 16.27
N THR A 586 11.02 9.25 15.20
CA THR A 586 9.99 10.23 14.81
C THR A 586 8.82 9.56 14.05
N PRO A 587 7.63 10.20 13.92
CA PRO A 587 6.51 9.70 13.09
C PRO A 587 6.90 9.30 11.65
N LEU A 588 7.94 9.92 11.12
CA LEU A 588 8.53 9.62 9.83
C LEU A 588 9.16 8.23 9.80
N HIS A 589 9.89 7.88 10.85
CA HIS A 589 10.45 6.55 11.01
C HIS A 589 9.35 5.51 11.11
N CYS A 590 8.23 5.83 11.74
CA CYS A 590 7.08 4.92 11.86
C CYS A 590 6.41 4.67 10.51
N SER A 591 6.27 5.73 9.70
CA SER A 591 5.70 5.65 8.36
C SER A 591 6.60 4.86 7.42
N ALA A 592 7.90 5.06 7.55
CA ALA A 592 8.92 4.31 6.82
C ALA A 592 8.98 2.85 7.28
N LEU A 593 8.91 2.57 8.59
CA LEU A 593 8.79 1.20 9.13
C LEU A 593 7.50 0.52 8.65
N ALA A 594 6.37 1.25 8.66
CA ALA A 594 5.11 0.75 8.13
C ALA A 594 5.21 0.49 6.62
N ASN A 595 5.92 1.33 5.87
CA ASN A 595 6.20 1.08 4.45
C ASN A 595 7.11 -0.13 4.27
N MET A 596 8.14 -0.29 5.11
CA MET A 596 9.01 -1.46 5.10
C MET A 596 8.24 -2.74 5.44
N LEU A 597 7.30 -2.70 6.40
CA LEU A 597 6.39 -3.83 6.67
C LEU A 597 5.48 -4.15 5.47
N GLN A 598 5.18 -3.17 4.61
CA GLN A 598 4.36 -3.35 3.42
C GLN A 598 5.16 -3.85 2.20
N VAL A 599 6.43 -3.47 2.10
CA VAL A 599 7.25 -3.58 0.88
C VAL A 599 8.41 -4.58 1.04
N SER A 600 8.98 -4.71 2.24
CA SER A 600 10.11 -5.62 2.48
C SER A 600 9.68 -7.08 2.43
N LYS A 601 10.38 -7.89 1.63
CA LYS A 601 10.17 -9.35 1.60
C LYS A 601 10.87 -10.08 2.76
N ASN A 602 11.92 -9.51 3.40
CA ASN A 602 12.89 -10.31 4.14
C ASN A 602 13.43 -9.78 5.49
N ASP A 603 13.19 -8.52 5.92
CA ASP A 603 14.10 -7.91 6.92
C ASP A 603 13.48 -7.50 8.27
N LEU A 604 12.22 -7.88 8.58
CA LEU A 604 11.59 -7.49 9.86
C LEU A 604 10.66 -8.54 10.48
N GLU A 605 11.17 -9.73 10.79
CA GLU A 605 10.40 -10.78 11.49
C GLU A 605 10.11 -10.47 12.96
N VAL A 606 10.95 -9.63 13.59
CA VAL A 606 10.85 -9.25 15.01
C VAL A 606 10.90 -7.74 15.13
N LEU A 607 9.87 -7.14 15.73
CA LEU A 607 9.82 -5.73 16.11
C LEU A 607 9.69 -5.63 17.63
N ASP A 608 10.81 -5.33 18.30
CA ASP A 608 10.88 -5.18 19.76
C ASP A 608 10.99 -3.70 20.14
N LEU A 609 9.89 -3.11 20.63
CA LEU A 609 9.80 -1.71 21.06
C LEU A 609 10.29 -1.43 22.48
N LYS A 610 10.78 -2.43 23.20
CA LYS A 610 11.29 -2.27 24.57
C LYS A 610 12.66 -1.55 24.62
N SER A 611 13.42 -1.56 23.52
CA SER A 611 14.79 -1.05 23.47
C SER A 611 14.94 0.46 23.16
N TYR A 612 13.85 1.21 23.05
CA TYR A 612 13.86 2.60 22.58
C TYR A 612 13.95 3.61 23.74
N ARG A 613 14.88 4.58 23.68
CA ARG A 613 14.89 5.77 24.55
C ARG A 613 14.22 6.94 23.83
N THR A 614 13.34 7.67 24.51
CA THR A 614 12.77 8.95 24.06
C THR A 614 13.34 10.10 24.89
N SER A 615 13.82 11.17 24.27
CA SER A 615 14.30 12.37 24.98
C SER A 615 13.17 13.37 25.24
N GLU A 616 13.18 13.93 26.46
CA GLU A 616 12.51 15.14 26.95
C GLU A 616 11.20 15.60 26.26
N GLU A 617 10.10 14.91 26.57
CA GLU A 617 8.89 15.44 27.24
C GLU A 617 7.89 14.27 27.28
N VAL A 618 7.38 13.96 28.48
CA VAL A 618 6.47 12.85 28.78
C VAL A 618 7.16 11.48 28.90
N SER A 619 7.59 11.19 30.14
CA SER A 619 7.62 9.81 30.64
C SER A 619 6.34 9.08 30.22
N SER A 620 6.47 7.86 29.67
CA SER A 620 5.44 6.82 29.52
C SER A 620 4.54 6.74 28.30
N SER A 621 4.57 7.67 27.34
CA SER A 621 3.75 7.58 26.12
C SER A 621 4.58 7.53 24.83
N CYS A 622 5.48 6.56 24.70
CA CYS A 622 6.29 6.40 23.47
C CYS A 622 5.43 5.99 22.25
N LEU A 623 4.29 5.35 22.47
CA LEU A 623 3.31 5.04 21.43
C LEU A 623 2.19 6.09 21.46
N THR A 624 2.23 7.06 20.54
CA THR A 624 1.05 7.88 20.26
C THR A 624 -0.04 7.00 19.64
N ALA A 625 -1.31 7.36 19.79
CA ALA A 625 -2.42 6.64 19.14
C ALA A 625 -2.18 6.50 17.61
N GLN A 626 -1.56 7.50 17.00
CA GLN A 626 -1.16 7.50 15.59
C GLN A 626 -0.16 6.38 15.26
N TRP A 627 0.80 6.09 16.14
CA TRP A 627 1.78 5.01 15.95
C TRP A 627 1.10 3.64 15.90
N VAL A 628 0.17 3.41 16.83
CA VAL A 628 -0.60 2.17 16.91
C VAL A 628 -1.49 2.01 15.68
N GLU A 629 -2.06 3.10 15.17
CA GLU A 629 -2.83 3.12 13.92
C GLU A 629 -1.97 2.73 12.71
N HIS A 630 -0.76 3.27 12.58
CA HIS A 630 0.18 2.91 11.50
C HIS A 630 0.66 1.45 11.59
N LEU A 631 0.94 0.97 12.79
CA LEU A 631 1.33 -0.42 13.02
C LEU A 631 0.17 -1.37 12.70
N ALA A 632 -1.04 -1.06 13.20
CA ALA A 632 -2.25 -1.81 12.88
C ALA A 632 -2.49 -1.87 11.37
N PHE A 633 -2.28 -0.75 10.66
CA PHE A 633 -2.33 -0.71 9.20
C PHE A 633 -1.29 -1.62 8.56
N GLY A 634 -0.04 -1.61 9.05
CA GLY A 634 1.02 -2.51 8.58
C GLY A 634 0.73 -4.00 8.84
N LEU A 635 0.09 -4.34 9.97
CA LEU A 635 -0.31 -5.72 10.29
C LEU A 635 -1.41 -6.27 9.38
N ARG A 636 -2.17 -5.39 8.71
CA ARG A 636 -3.15 -5.79 7.69
C ARG A 636 -2.48 -6.22 6.38
N PHE A 637 -1.16 -6.10 6.23
CA PHE A 637 -0.44 -6.57 5.04
C PHE A 637 0.02 -8.04 5.21
N PRO A 638 -0.32 -8.96 4.30
CA PRO A 638 -0.02 -10.40 4.34
C PRO A 638 1.33 -10.74 3.76
N HIS A 639 2.11 -9.74 3.38
CA HIS A 639 3.54 -9.89 3.17
C HIS A 639 4.35 -9.34 4.33
N SER A 640 3.69 -8.86 5.39
CA SER A 640 4.39 -8.50 6.61
C SER A 640 5.19 -9.72 7.11
N PRO A 641 6.52 -9.65 7.17
CA PRO A 641 7.34 -10.73 7.73
C PRO A 641 7.16 -10.83 9.24
N LEU A 642 6.49 -9.85 9.87
CA LEU A 642 6.42 -9.70 11.31
C LEU A 642 5.70 -10.87 11.99
N ARG A 643 6.46 -11.63 12.78
CA ARG A 643 5.99 -12.74 13.61
C ARG A 643 5.97 -12.37 15.08
N ASP A 644 6.89 -11.52 15.51
CA ASP A 644 7.05 -11.18 16.92
C ASP A 644 6.97 -9.67 17.11
N LEU A 645 6.01 -9.22 17.92
CA LEU A 645 5.76 -7.83 18.21
C LEU A 645 5.75 -7.63 19.73
N ASP A 646 6.74 -6.89 20.23
CA ASP A 646 6.82 -6.51 21.63
C ASP A 646 6.51 -5.01 21.79
N LEU A 647 5.38 -4.69 22.42
CA LEU A 647 4.94 -3.33 22.76
C LEU A 647 5.04 -3.05 24.27
N SER A 648 5.75 -3.90 25.03
CA SER A 648 5.79 -3.84 26.49
C SER A 648 6.21 -2.49 27.04
N ASN A 649 5.77 -2.20 28.27
CA ASN A 649 6.09 -0.98 29.04
C ASN A 649 5.52 0.33 28.46
N ASN A 650 4.70 0.29 27.41
CA ASN A 650 4.07 1.48 26.82
C ASN A 650 2.66 1.74 27.34
N ASP A 651 2.24 3.00 27.47
CA ASP A 651 0.93 3.34 28.02
C ASP A 651 -0.22 3.27 26.99
N LEU A 652 -0.37 2.14 26.27
CA LEU A 652 -1.39 1.97 25.21
C LEU A 652 -2.83 2.13 25.71
N ARG A 653 -3.12 1.61 26.92
CA ARG A 653 -4.49 1.47 27.45
C ARG A 653 -5.39 0.64 26.53
N ASP A 654 -6.66 0.50 26.92
CA ASP A 654 -7.65 -0.23 26.14
C ASP A 654 -7.88 0.38 24.74
N SER A 655 -7.81 1.71 24.62
CA SER A 655 -7.96 2.41 23.32
C SER A 655 -6.84 2.10 22.33
N GLY A 656 -5.58 2.01 22.80
CA GLY A 656 -4.47 1.59 21.94
C GLY A 656 -4.62 0.13 21.53
N VAL A 657 -5.02 -0.75 22.47
CA VAL A 657 -5.31 -2.16 22.16
C VAL A 657 -6.42 -2.29 21.13
N GLN A 658 -7.49 -1.48 21.22
CA GLN A 658 -8.57 -1.46 20.25
C GLN A 658 -8.09 -1.13 18.83
N GLU A 659 -7.25 -0.11 18.68
CA GLU A 659 -6.67 0.23 17.37
C GLU A 659 -5.76 -0.87 16.84
N LEU A 660 -4.91 -1.46 17.70
CA LEU A 660 -4.08 -2.61 17.34
C LEU A 660 -4.92 -3.80 16.88
N CYS A 661 -6.07 -4.04 17.53
CA CYS A 661 -6.98 -5.13 17.20
C CYS A 661 -7.54 -5.03 15.78
N LYS A 662 -7.72 -3.81 15.23
CA LYS A 662 -8.11 -3.65 13.81
C LYS A 662 -7.09 -4.26 12.84
N GLY A 663 -5.82 -4.33 13.25
CA GLY A 663 -4.76 -5.02 12.52
C GLY A 663 -4.80 -6.54 12.72
N LEU A 664 -4.97 -6.99 13.97
CA LEU A 664 -5.03 -8.42 14.34
C LEU A 664 -6.27 -9.15 13.79
N GLU A 665 -7.38 -8.43 13.62
CA GLU A 665 -8.63 -8.93 13.01
C GLU A 665 -8.45 -9.34 11.54
N SER A 666 -7.42 -8.79 10.86
CA SER A 666 -7.15 -9.10 9.47
C SER A 666 -6.66 -10.53 9.32
N GLN A 667 -7.22 -11.27 8.36
CA GLN A 667 -6.78 -12.63 7.98
C GLN A 667 -5.33 -12.67 7.49
N TYR A 668 -4.78 -11.50 7.16
CA TYR A 668 -3.41 -11.31 6.69
C TYR A 668 -2.40 -11.17 7.82
N CYS A 669 -2.86 -10.96 9.06
CA CYS A 669 -1.97 -10.87 10.20
C CYS A 669 -1.31 -12.23 10.46
N ARG A 670 0.03 -12.22 10.50
CA ARG A 670 0.88 -13.40 10.63
C ARG A 670 1.59 -13.50 11.97
N LEU A 671 1.22 -12.62 12.90
CA LEU A 671 1.86 -12.46 14.19
C LEU A 671 1.70 -13.72 15.04
N GLU A 672 2.81 -14.30 15.47
CA GLU A 672 2.85 -15.48 16.34
C GLU A 672 3.04 -15.11 17.80
N ARG A 673 3.74 -14.01 18.11
CA ARG A 673 3.98 -13.55 19.47
C ARG A 673 3.65 -12.08 19.61
N LEU A 674 2.77 -11.76 20.55
CA LEU A 674 2.41 -10.40 20.93
C LEU A 674 2.67 -10.20 22.41
N SER A 675 3.53 -9.24 22.74
CA SER A 675 3.71 -8.79 24.13
C SER A 675 3.12 -7.41 24.32
N LEU A 676 2.14 -7.34 25.21
CA LEU A 676 1.49 -6.12 25.70
C LEU A 676 1.79 -5.95 27.21
N SER A 677 2.91 -6.50 27.69
CA SER A 677 3.21 -6.51 29.11
C SER A 677 3.35 -5.08 29.65
N GLY A 678 2.67 -4.74 30.73
CA GLY A 678 2.77 -3.40 31.32
C GLY A 678 2.12 -2.29 30.49
N CYS A 679 1.11 -2.61 29.68
CA CYS A 679 0.45 -1.66 28.78
C CYS A 679 -0.81 -0.99 29.30
N MET A 680 -1.11 -1.16 30.60
CA MET A 680 -2.34 -0.71 31.25
C MET A 680 -3.62 -1.28 30.61
N VAL A 681 -3.56 -2.53 30.16
CA VAL A 681 -4.71 -3.24 29.58
C VAL A 681 -5.66 -3.67 30.69
N THR A 682 -6.95 -3.40 30.52
CA THR A 682 -8.02 -3.84 31.43
C THR A 682 -8.89 -4.93 30.81
N LYS A 683 -9.97 -5.32 31.51
CA LYS A 683 -10.98 -6.23 30.93
C LYS A 683 -11.55 -5.74 29.60
N GLU A 684 -11.62 -4.43 29.36
CA GLU A 684 -12.14 -3.87 28.11
C GLU A 684 -11.21 -4.16 26.94
N GLY A 685 -9.91 -3.91 27.11
CA GLY A 685 -8.88 -4.28 26.15
C GLY A 685 -8.81 -5.79 25.90
N CYS A 686 -9.00 -6.62 26.94
CA CYS A 686 -9.15 -8.06 26.77
C CYS A 686 -10.34 -8.42 25.87
N GLY A 687 -11.49 -7.73 26.02
CA GLY A 687 -12.66 -7.92 25.16
C GLY A 687 -12.38 -7.62 23.68
N HIS A 688 -11.59 -6.58 23.39
CA HIS A 688 -11.14 -6.30 22.02
C HIS A 688 -10.21 -7.39 21.47
N LEU A 689 -9.23 -7.84 22.26
CA LEU A 689 -8.35 -8.94 21.89
C LEU A 689 -9.13 -10.23 21.62
N VAL A 690 -10.13 -10.52 22.45
CA VAL A 690 -11.05 -11.65 22.29
C VAL A 690 -11.79 -11.59 20.95
N SER A 691 -12.32 -10.42 20.60
CA SER A 691 -12.98 -10.19 19.30
C SER A 691 -12.00 -10.45 18.14
N ALA A 692 -10.80 -9.87 18.21
CA ALA A 692 -9.80 -10.01 17.17
C ALA A 692 -9.33 -11.45 16.95
N LEU A 693 -9.04 -12.16 18.04
CA LEU A 693 -8.61 -13.56 18.00
C LEU A 693 -9.72 -14.51 17.55
N ARG A 694 -11.00 -14.16 17.74
CA ARG A 694 -12.11 -14.94 17.16
C ARG A 694 -12.25 -14.72 15.65
N SER A 695 -12.03 -13.50 15.18
CA SER A 695 -12.09 -13.15 13.76
C SER A 695 -10.93 -13.77 12.96
N ASN A 696 -9.74 -13.89 13.57
CA ASN A 696 -8.58 -14.57 12.98
C ASN A 696 -7.96 -15.60 13.96
N PRO A 697 -8.55 -16.82 14.05
CA PRO A 697 -8.26 -17.78 15.11
C PRO A 697 -6.94 -18.57 15.00
N THR A 698 -6.13 -18.39 13.96
CA THR A 698 -5.08 -19.38 13.59
C THR A 698 -3.64 -18.86 13.53
N HIS A 699 -3.31 -17.69 14.09
CA HIS A 699 -1.95 -17.11 13.94
C HIS A 699 -1.19 -16.89 15.26
N LEU A 700 -1.83 -16.38 16.31
CA LEU A 700 -1.13 -16.00 17.54
C LEU A 700 -0.89 -17.22 18.44
N LYS A 701 0.37 -17.50 18.78
CA LYS A 701 0.81 -18.60 19.66
C LYS A 701 1.15 -18.12 21.07
N VAL A 702 1.63 -16.89 21.22
CA VAL A 702 1.99 -16.32 22.53
C VAL A 702 1.36 -14.95 22.68
N LEU A 703 0.59 -14.77 23.75
CA LEU A 703 0.08 -13.48 24.18
C LEU A 703 0.59 -13.20 25.59
N ASP A 704 1.40 -12.16 25.75
CA ASP A 704 1.90 -11.71 27.04
C ASP A 704 1.17 -10.45 27.50
N LEU A 705 0.34 -10.60 28.54
CA LEU A 705 -0.38 -9.53 29.23
C LEU A 705 0.16 -9.33 30.66
N SER A 706 1.35 -9.83 30.99
CA SER A 706 1.91 -9.70 32.33
C SER A 706 2.05 -8.23 32.74
N TYR A 707 1.93 -7.93 34.02
CA TYR A 707 1.96 -6.56 34.55
C TYR A 707 0.84 -5.63 34.04
N ASN A 708 -0.35 -6.16 33.71
CA ASN A 708 -1.56 -5.38 33.39
C ASN A 708 -2.66 -5.53 34.47
N ASN A 709 -3.91 -5.14 34.19
CA ASN A 709 -5.06 -5.43 35.05
C ASN A 709 -6.25 -6.03 34.25
N PRO A 710 -6.08 -7.19 33.60
CA PRO A 710 -7.12 -7.80 32.78
C PRO A 710 -8.39 -8.22 33.56
N GLU A 711 -8.33 -8.23 34.90
CA GLU A 711 -9.34 -8.82 35.80
C GLU A 711 -9.53 -10.33 35.56
N GLU A 712 -10.10 -11.05 36.54
CA GLU A 712 -10.37 -12.50 36.39
C GLU A 712 -11.30 -12.78 35.20
N SER A 713 -12.28 -11.91 34.98
CA SER A 713 -13.21 -12.03 33.85
C SER A 713 -12.54 -11.90 32.48
N GLY A 714 -11.56 -10.99 32.32
CA GLY A 714 -10.86 -10.82 31.05
C GLY A 714 -9.92 -11.99 30.76
N ILE A 715 -9.25 -12.51 31.79
CA ILE A 715 -8.40 -13.71 31.68
C ILE A 715 -9.25 -14.92 31.26
N ASN A 716 -10.41 -15.12 31.88
CA ASN A 716 -11.30 -16.23 31.54
C ASN A 716 -11.77 -16.16 30.07
N GLN A 717 -12.15 -14.98 29.58
CA GLN A 717 -12.54 -14.80 28.18
C GLN A 717 -11.41 -15.14 27.19
N LEU A 718 -10.16 -14.77 27.50
CA LEU A 718 -9.00 -15.09 26.67
C LEU A 718 -8.64 -16.58 26.72
N GLN A 719 -8.81 -17.24 27.87
CA GLN A 719 -8.59 -18.68 28.01
C GLN A 719 -9.65 -19.52 27.27
N GLU A 720 -10.89 -19.04 27.20
CA GLU A 720 -11.98 -19.72 26.47
C GLU A 720 -11.73 -19.77 24.94
N ILE A 721 -10.89 -18.88 24.40
CA ILE A 721 -10.56 -18.83 22.96
C ILE A 721 -9.45 -19.81 22.59
N LYS A 722 -8.94 -20.57 23.56
CA LYS A 722 -7.89 -21.58 23.36
C LYS A 722 -8.39 -22.74 22.50
N ASN A 723 -8.41 -22.52 21.19
CA ASN A 723 -8.73 -23.51 20.18
C ASN A 723 -7.48 -24.33 19.78
N ASP A 724 -6.28 -23.81 20.06
CA ASP A 724 -4.98 -24.43 19.75
C ASP A 724 -4.22 -24.81 21.04
N PRO A 725 -3.75 -26.07 21.21
CA PRO A 725 -2.93 -26.48 22.33
C PRO A 725 -1.57 -25.74 22.45
N GLU A 726 -1.07 -25.14 21.37
CA GLU A 726 0.18 -24.37 21.36
C GLU A 726 0.02 -22.92 21.87
N PHE A 727 -1.22 -22.42 22.02
CA PHE A 727 -1.47 -21.05 22.53
C PHE A 727 -1.09 -20.90 24.01
N LYS A 728 -0.19 -19.95 24.28
CA LYS A 728 0.32 -19.59 25.61
C LYS A 728 -0.07 -18.16 25.96
N LEU A 729 -0.94 -18.04 26.95
CA LEU A 729 -1.31 -16.77 27.59
C LEU A 729 -0.47 -16.58 28.85
N ARG A 730 0.21 -15.44 28.98
CA ARG A 730 0.86 -14.99 30.23
C ARG A 730 0.11 -13.79 30.77
N CYS A 731 -0.22 -13.80 32.05
CA CYS A 731 -0.95 -12.72 32.73
C CYS A 731 -0.40 -12.50 34.14
N ASP A 732 0.90 -12.76 34.34
CA ASP A 732 1.52 -12.73 35.65
C ASP A 732 1.57 -11.29 36.20
N HIS A 733 1.63 -11.14 37.53
CA HIS A 733 1.77 -9.83 38.22
C HIS A 733 0.64 -8.82 37.96
N GLY A 734 -0.57 -9.30 37.65
CA GLY A 734 -1.74 -8.46 37.42
C GLY A 734 -2.24 -7.76 38.69
N SER A 735 -2.43 -6.44 38.64
CA SER A 735 -2.92 -5.63 39.77
C SER A 735 -3.55 -4.32 39.31
N ILE A 736 -4.51 -3.79 40.07
CA ILE A 736 -5.13 -2.47 39.81
C ILE A 736 -4.10 -1.33 39.84
N GLU A 737 -3.02 -1.49 40.59
CA GLU A 737 -1.91 -0.53 40.66
C GLU A 737 -1.16 -0.42 39.33
N ARG A 738 -1.28 -1.43 38.44
CA ARG A 738 -0.66 -1.44 37.11
C ARG A 738 -1.33 -0.48 36.11
N ILE A 739 -2.43 0.17 36.48
CA ILE A 739 -3.17 1.16 35.65
C ILE A 739 -2.64 2.60 35.85
N LYS A 740 -1.64 2.79 36.71
CA LYS A 740 -0.96 4.08 36.84
C LYS A 740 -0.05 4.34 35.63
N PRO A 741 0.05 5.57 35.11
CA PRO A 741 0.93 5.86 33.98
C PRO A 741 2.41 5.75 34.37
N GLY A 742 3.24 5.34 33.41
CA GLY A 742 4.70 5.26 33.55
C GLY A 742 5.22 4.33 34.62
N PHE A 743 6.41 4.60 35.17
CA PHE A 743 7.06 3.72 36.13
C PHE A 743 6.28 3.56 37.45
N LYS A 744 5.31 4.43 37.72
CA LYS A 744 4.39 4.30 38.88
C LYS A 744 3.57 3.01 38.82
N LYS A 745 3.35 2.40 37.65
CA LYS A 745 2.75 1.05 37.54
C LYS A 745 3.62 -0.05 38.17
N TYR A 746 4.91 0.20 38.33
CA TYR A 746 5.87 -0.72 38.94
C TYR A 746 6.22 -0.36 40.39
N ALA A 747 5.54 0.62 40.98
CA ALA A 747 5.80 1.08 42.34
C ALA A 747 5.86 -0.07 43.34
N CYS A 748 6.93 -0.14 44.12
CA CYS A 748 7.07 -1.08 45.23
C CYS A 748 7.34 -0.34 46.54
N ASP A 749 6.69 -0.78 47.61
CA ASP A 749 6.94 -0.27 48.95
C ASP A 749 8.08 -1.06 49.61
N VAL A 750 9.23 -0.41 49.75
CA VAL A 750 10.42 -0.98 50.40
C VAL A 750 10.52 -0.50 51.84
N THR A 751 10.78 -1.43 52.76
CA THR A 751 11.06 -1.17 54.18
C THR A 751 12.43 -1.69 54.55
N LEU A 752 13.11 -0.99 55.43
CA LEU A 752 14.42 -1.37 55.96
C LEU A 752 14.28 -2.43 57.05
N ASP A 753 15.20 -3.40 57.09
CA ASP A 753 15.18 -4.48 58.08
C ASP A 753 15.79 -4.01 59.41
N PRO A 754 14.99 -3.92 60.50
CA PRO A 754 15.48 -3.53 61.82
C PRO A 754 16.62 -4.39 62.35
N ASN A 755 16.73 -5.65 61.91
CA ASN A 755 17.78 -6.57 62.37
C ASN A 755 19.15 -6.26 61.76
N THR A 756 19.18 -5.46 60.69
CA THR A 756 20.41 -5.10 59.95
C THR A 756 20.94 -3.72 60.33
N VAL A 757 20.21 -3.00 61.20
CA VAL A 757 20.53 -1.64 61.62
C VAL A 757 21.65 -1.66 62.66
N SER A 758 22.75 -0.98 62.35
CA SER A 758 23.87 -0.72 63.24
C SER A 758 23.48 0.21 64.40
N LYS A 759 24.24 0.17 65.50
CA LYS A 759 23.94 0.93 66.73
C LYS A 759 23.86 2.45 66.54
N ASN A 760 24.44 2.99 65.46
CA ASN A 760 24.48 4.42 65.19
C ASN A 760 23.40 4.87 64.18
N LEU A 761 22.48 3.99 63.76
CA LEU A 761 21.37 4.30 62.87
C LEU A 761 20.03 4.18 63.58
N LEU A 762 19.09 5.07 63.24
CA LEU A 762 17.71 5.08 63.72
C LEU A 762 16.75 4.91 62.56
N LEU A 763 15.84 3.94 62.68
CA LEU A 763 14.71 3.76 61.79
C LEU A 763 13.51 4.59 62.27
N SER A 764 12.83 5.25 61.32
CA SER A 764 11.61 6.02 61.55
C SER A 764 10.65 5.85 60.37
N GLU A 765 9.46 6.47 60.45
CA GLU A 765 8.43 6.42 59.39
C GLU A 765 8.05 4.99 58.97
N GLY A 766 7.82 4.10 59.95
CA GLY A 766 7.45 2.71 59.68
C GLY A 766 8.57 1.89 59.02
N ASN A 767 9.82 2.14 59.40
CA ASN A 767 11.04 1.55 58.83
C ASN A 767 11.33 1.96 57.38
N ARG A 768 10.76 3.07 56.90
CA ARG A 768 11.03 3.59 55.55
C ARG A 768 12.12 4.64 55.53
N ARG A 769 12.39 5.26 56.67
CA ARG A 769 13.43 6.28 56.83
C ARG A 769 14.53 5.79 57.76
N VAL A 770 15.77 6.02 57.35
CA VAL A 770 16.96 5.79 58.18
C VAL A 770 17.76 7.07 58.33
N SER A 771 18.19 7.35 59.55
CA SER A 771 18.96 8.56 59.89
C SER A 771 20.05 8.23 60.90
N TRP A 772 21.16 8.95 60.84
CA TRP A 772 22.23 8.81 61.82
C TRP A 772 21.79 9.26 63.23
N ALA A 773 22.03 8.42 64.25
CA ALA A 773 21.78 8.75 65.64
C ALA A 773 22.83 9.76 66.14
N VAL A 774 22.38 10.97 66.49
CA VAL A 774 23.28 11.97 67.08
C VAL A 774 23.48 11.64 68.55
N GLU A 775 24.59 10.99 68.92
CA GLU A 775 25.25 11.20 70.22
C GLU A 775 26.65 10.54 70.36
N GLN A 776 27.57 11.37 70.89
CA GLN A 776 28.93 11.13 71.41
C GLN A 776 30.12 11.01 70.43
N GLN A 777 30.91 12.08 70.48
CA GLN A 777 32.27 12.20 69.94
C GLN A 777 33.22 11.20 70.60
N THR A 778 33.75 10.25 69.83
CA THR A 778 35.12 9.75 70.03
C THR A 778 35.92 10.01 68.76
N THR A 779 36.94 10.85 68.89
CA THR A 779 37.77 11.47 67.84
C THR A 779 38.74 10.52 67.13
N ALA A 780 38.34 9.27 66.88
CA ALA A 780 39.15 8.31 66.15
C ALA A 780 38.27 7.38 65.31
N GLU A 781 37.84 7.85 64.14
CA GLU A 781 37.47 7.08 62.93
C GLU A 781 36.66 7.99 61.97
N ARG A 782 37.35 8.82 61.17
CA ARG A 782 36.73 9.74 60.19
C ARG A 782 36.14 9.05 58.94
N HIS A 783 36.02 7.72 58.91
CA HIS A 783 35.63 6.94 57.72
C HIS A 783 34.69 5.75 58.06
N LYS A 784 33.71 5.95 58.94
CA LYS A 784 32.65 4.95 59.16
C LYS A 784 31.46 5.24 58.25
N SER A 785 31.04 4.25 57.47
CA SER A 785 29.85 4.30 56.62
C SER A 785 29.00 3.06 56.89
N GLU A 786 27.80 3.21 57.42
CA GLU A 786 26.99 2.07 57.85
C GLU A 786 25.97 1.68 56.79
N ILE A 787 25.73 0.38 56.62
CA ILE A 787 24.81 -0.18 55.62
C ILE A 787 23.55 -0.68 56.31
N CYS A 788 22.38 -0.35 55.76
CA CYS A 788 21.09 -0.88 56.16
C CYS A 788 20.44 -1.60 54.97
N LEU A 789 20.00 -2.85 55.17
CA LEU A 789 19.38 -3.66 54.13
C LEU A 789 17.86 -3.48 54.13
N SER A 790 17.21 -3.68 52.99
CA SER A 790 15.75 -3.82 52.92
C SER A 790 15.28 -5.20 53.37
N GLN A 791 14.03 -5.30 53.83
CA GLN A 791 13.37 -6.58 54.11
C GLN A 791 13.01 -7.32 52.82
N GLN A 792 12.70 -6.58 51.76
CA GLN A 792 12.26 -7.12 50.49
C GLN A 792 13.46 -7.52 49.63
N SER A 793 13.33 -8.65 48.93
CA SER A 793 14.19 -9.02 47.80
C SER A 793 13.40 -8.85 46.51
N LEU A 794 14.00 -8.20 45.51
CA LEU A 794 13.39 -7.83 44.24
C LEU A 794 13.75 -8.85 43.17
N LYS A 795 12.74 -9.44 42.54
CA LYS A 795 12.87 -10.46 41.47
C LYS A 795 11.92 -10.22 40.28
N GLU A 796 11.27 -9.07 40.26
CA GLU A 796 10.23 -8.69 39.30
C GLU A 796 10.50 -7.29 38.77
N ARG A 797 9.63 -6.77 37.89
CA ARG A 797 9.66 -5.34 37.54
C ARG A 797 9.23 -4.50 38.73
N CYS A 798 10.13 -3.65 39.20
CA CYS A 798 9.87 -2.78 40.33
C CYS A 798 10.48 -1.39 40.14
N TYR A 799 9.80 -0.40 40.69
CA TYR A 799 10.19 0.99 40.72
C TYR A 799 10.10 1.50 42.15
N LEU A 800 11.19 2.11 42.62
CA LEU A 800 11.27 2.69 43.95
C LEU A 800 11.81 4.12 43.87
N GLU A 801 11.31 4.97 44.75
CA GLU A 801 11.76 6.35 44.88
C GLU A 801 12.46 6.54 46.22
N VAL A 802 13.67 7.11 46.18
CA VAL A 802 14.52 7.30 47.35
C VAL A 802 14.84 8.77 47.49
N ASP A 803 14.40 9.38 48.59
CA ASP A 803 14.75 10.75 48.95
C ASP A 803 16.11 10.77 49.67
N LEU A 804 17.09 11.43 49.05
CA LEU A 804 18.48 11.48 49.48
C LEU A 804 18.77 12.82 50.18
N LEU A 805 18.85 12.80 51.52
CA LEU A 805 19.25 13.95 52.33
C LEU A 805 20.74 13.79 52.69
N GLU A 806 21.60 14.48 51.93
CA GLU A 806 23.08 14.52 52.09
C GLU A 806 23.85 13.32 51.48
N SER A 807 25.15 13.21 51.76
CA SER A 807 26.04 12.21 51.16
C SER A 807 25.60 10.78 51.55
N CYS A 808 25.21 9.98 50.56
CA CYS A 808 24.72 8.61 50.74
C CYS A 808 24.87 7.79 49.45
N SER A 809 24.86 6.46 49.59
CA SER A 809 24.81 5.54 48.45
C SER A 809 23.59 4.63 48.51
N VAL A 810 22.93 4.45 47.37
CA VAL A 810 21.91 3.43 47.16
C VAL A 810 22.58 2.23 46.49
N VAL A 811 22.40 1.05 47.07
CA VAL A 811 23.04 -0.19 46.64
C VAL A 811 21.98 -1.23 46.31
N LEU A 812 22.12 -1.94 45.19
CA LEU A 812 21.42 -3.18 44.92
C LEU A 812 22.46 -4.29 44.80
N ALA A 813 22.32 -5.40 45.53
CA ALA A 813 23.21 -6.55 45.41
C ALA A 813 22.48 -7.85 45.72
N TYR A 814 23.09 -9.00 45.41
CA TYR A 814 22.57 -10.29 45.85
C TYR A 814 22.60 -10.39 47.38
N GLY A 815 21.51 -10.87 48.00
CA GLY A 815 21.42 -10.95 49.47
C GLY A 815 22.56 -11.75 50.12
N SER A 816 23.05 -12.78 49.42
CA SER A 816 24.19 -13.60 49.87
C SER A 816 25.53 -12.86 49.95
N VAL A 817 25.68 -11.74 49.23
CA VAL A 817 26.87 -10.88 49.22
C VAL A 817 26.81 -9.87 50.36
N MET A 818 25.61 -9.35 50.63
CA MET A 818 25.35 -8.40 51.70
C MET A 818 25.59 -8.98 53.11
N GLU A 819 25.39 -10.29 53.30
CA GLU A 819 25.60 -10.98 54.58
C GLU A 819 27.06 -11.38 54.85
N LYS A 820 27.93 -11.42 53.83
CA LYS A 820 29.27 -12.06 53.91
C LYS A 820 30.47 -11.12 53.78
N ARG A 821 30.30 -9.89 53.30
CA ARG A 821 31.43 -8.97 52.97
C ARG A 821 31.41 -7.67 53.77
N GLY A 822 32.59 -7.09 53.96
CA GLY A 822 32.77 -5.80 54.63
C GLY A 822 32.38 -4.59 53.77
N GLU A 823 32.07 -3.48 54.43
CA GLU A 823 31.54 -2.23 53.85
C GLU A 823 32.31 -1.68 52.64
N CYS A 824 33.60 -1.98 52.51
CA CYS A 824 34.52 -1.42 51.51
C CYS A 824 34.50 -2.10 50.12
N GLU A 825 33.80 -3.23 49.94
CA GLU A 825 33.86 -4.00 48.69
C GLU A 825 32.67 -3.76 47.73
N LEU A 826 31.52 -3.28 48.21
CA LEU A 826 30.33 -3.09 47.36
C LEU A 826 30.53 -1.98 46.31
N GLY A 827 30.20 -2.29 45.06
CA GLY A 827 30.40 -1.51 43.83
C GLY A 827 31.69 -1.87 43.08
N ARG A 828 32.61 -2.62 43.71
CA ARG A 828 33.90 -3.05 43.11
C ARG A 828 33.92 -4.52 42.71
N ASP A 829 32.78 -5.18 42.80
CA ASP A 829 32.52 -6.55 42.37
C ASP A 829 31.43 -6.58 41.30
N ASP A 830 31.27 -7.75 40.67
CA ASP A 830 30.26 -7.99 39.64
C ASP A 830 28.91 -8.43 40.26
N GLU A 831 28.73 -8.20 41.56
CA GLU A 831 27.58 -8.69 42.34
C GLU A 831 26.79 -7.56 43.02
N SER A 832 27.24 -6.31 42.85
CA SER A 832 26.61 -5.11 43.43
C SER A 832 26.65 -3.91 42.49
N TRP A 833 25.56 -3.16 42.48
CA TRP A 833 25.36 -1.93 41.70
C TRP A 833 25.12 -0.79 42.66
N VAL A 834 25.95 0.25 42.58
CA VAL A 834 25.96 1.34 43.54
C VAL A 834 25.76 2.67 42.83
N PHE A 835 24.81 3.47 43.31
CA PHE A 835 24.69 4.89 42.99
C PHE A 835 25.10 5.70 44.22
N THR A 836 26.08 6.60 44.09
CA THR A 836 26.58 7.41 45.21
C THR A 836 26.45 8.89 44.92
N VAL A 837 25.97 9.63 45.93
CA VAL A 837 25.99 11.09 45.99
C VAL A 837 26.98 11.49 47.07
N ALA A 838 28.02 12.26 46.71
CA ALA A 838 29.01 12.77 47.64
C ALA A 838 29.46 14.19 47.26
N ASP A 839 29.29 15.15 48.17
CA ASP A 839 29.84 16.52 48.10
C ASP A 839 29.78 17.20 46.71
N GLY A 840 28.61 17.11 46.03
CA GLY A 840 28.36 17.74 44.73
C GLY A 840 28.68 16.89 43.50
N HIS A 841 29.19 15.67 43.69
CA HIS A 841 29.46 14.69 42.63
C HIS A 841 28.52 13.49 42.75
N CYS A 842 28.08 12.98 41.60
CA CYS A 842 27.27 11.77 41.50
C CYS A 842 27.97 10.78 40.59
N TYR A 843 28.09 9.54 41.03
CA TYR A 843 28.68 8.50 40.22
C TYR A 843 28.00 7.17 40.47
N VAL A 844 28.11 6.29 39.48
CA VAL A 844 27.70 4.90 39.57
C VAL A 844 28.93 4.00 39.56
N GLU A 845 28.89 2.93 40.36
CA GLU A 845 29.97 1.96 40.52
C GLU A 845 29.42 0.54 40.36
N HIS A 846 30.08 -0.25 39.51
CA HIS A 846 29.85 -1.67 39.29
C HIS A 846 31.09 -2.32 38.65
N GLY A 847 31.52 -3.51 39.09
CA GLY A 847 32.59 -4.27 38.42
C GLY A 847 33.94 -3.52 38.33
N ARG A 848 34.26 -2.68 39.32
CA ARG A 848 35.42 -1.73 39.35
C ARG A 848 35.36 -0.61 38.30
N ASN A 849 34.28 -0.51 37.53
CA ASN A 849 34.03 0.63 36.67
C ASN A 849 33.27 1.69 37.45
N LYS A 850 33.78 2.92 37.37
CA LYS A 850 33.18 4.10 37.97
C LYS A 850 32.85 5.08 36.87
N VAL A 851 31.58 5.42 36.73
CA VAL A 851 31.10 6.39 35.73
C VAL A 851 30.56 7.60 36.46
N GLU A 852 31.13 8.78 36.19
CA GLU A 852 30.61 10.04 36.70
C GLU A 852 29.35 10.42 35.92
N VAL A 853 28.32 10.85 36.63
CA VAL A 853 27.00 11.22 36.08
C VAL A 853 26.82 12.73 36.21
N GLU A 854 26.20 13.37 35.21
CA GLU A 854 26.05 14.83 35.16
C GLU A 854 25.40 15.41 36.43
N SER A 855 26.03 16.46 36.97
CA SER A 855 25.67 17.10 38.24
C SER A 855 25.19 18.56 38.10
N PRO A 856 24.11 18.89 37.36
CA PRO A 856 23.56 20.23 37.43
C PRO A 856 22.56 20.30 38.59
N ASN A 857 22.99 20.86 39.72
CA ASN A 857 22.16 21.44 40.78
C ASN A 857 20.91 20.63 41.20
N TRP A 858 21.08 19.70 42.15
CA TRP A 858 20.01 18.92 42.80
C TRP A 858 18.99 19.80 43.55
N HIS A 859 18.01 20.36 42.84
CA HIS A 859 16.87 21.05 43.43
C HIS A 859 15.80 20.05 43.89
N SER A 860 15.69 18.89 43.22
CA SER A 860 14.94 17.72 43.67
C SER A 860 15.91 16.64 44.15
N ARG A 861 15.65 16.09 45.34
CA ARG A 861 16.52 15.12 46.04
C ARG A 861 16.08 13.66 45.85
N LEU A 862 15.19 13.44 44.89
CA LEU A 862 14.48 12.19 44.69
C LEU A 862 15.13 11.38 43.57
N LEU A 863 15.65 10.21 43.92
CA LEU A 863 16.24 9.22 43.03
C LEU A 863 15.21 8.13 42.73
N GLY A 864 14.89 7.92 41.46
CA GLY A 864 14.10 6.79 40.99
C GLY A 864 15.00 5.63 40.62
N VAL A 865 14.70 4.43 41.08
CA VAL A 865 15.39 3.20 40.67
C VAL A 865 14.39 2.26 40.04
N TYR A 866 14.64 1.88 38.79
CA TYR A 866 13.83 0.92 38.05
C TYR A 866 14.63 -0.35 37.81
N LEU A 867 14.07 -1.49 38.15
CA LEU A 867 14.63 -2.81 37.90
C LEU A 867 13.64 -3.58 37.01
N ASP A 868 14.12 -4.11 35.90
CA ASP A 868 13.47 -5.15 35.11
C ASP A 868 14.32 -6.41 35.21
N TRP A 869 14.03 -7.21 36.25
CA TRP A 869 14.84 -8.39 36.60
C TRP A 869 14.87 -9.42 35.46
N GLU A 870 13.73 -9.66 34.81
CA GLU A 870 13.62 -10.61 33.69
C GLU A 870 14.43 -10.15 32.47
N ALA A 871 14.48 -8.83 32.24
CA ALA A 871 15.24 -8.26 31.12
C ALA A 871 16.71 -8.03 31.43
N GLY A 872 17.13 -8.15 32.70
CA GLY A 872 18.48 -7.83 33.11
C GLY A 872 18.79 -6.33 33.10
N VAL A 873 17.79 -5.46 33.30
CA VAL A 873 17.98 -3.99 33.22
C VAL A 873 17.83 -3.35 34.59
N LEU A 874 18.80 -2.54 35.00
CA LEU A 874 18.75 -1.71 36.20
C LEU A 874 19.07 -0.25 35.84
N SER A 875 18.10 0.64 36.02
CA SER A 875 18.20 2.04 35.62
C SER A 875 18.01 3.00 36.80
N PHE A 876 18.85 4.01 36.87
CA PHE A 876 18.76 5.11 37.83
C PHE A 876 18.21 6.35 37.13
N TYR A 877 17.27 7.05 37.78
CA TYR A 877 16.59 8.24 37.27
C TYR A 877 16.62 9.36 38.29
N ARG A 878 16.75 10.60 37.83
CA ARG A 878 16.44 11.78 38.61
C ARG A 878 14.96 12.08 38.47
N VAL A 879 14.25 12.19 39.59
CA VAL A 879 12.82 12.53 39.61
C VAL A 879 12.65 14.04 39.81
N SER A 880 11.96 14.70 38.88
CA SER A 880 11.46 16.08 39.02
C SER A 880 9.94 16.07 39.08
N SER A 881 9.29 17.22 39.34
CA SER A 881 7.82 17.29 39.52
C SER A 881 7.04 16.68 38.36
N ASP A 882 7.56 16.73 37.13
CA ASP A 882 6.85 16.31 35.92
C ASP A 882 7.70 15.45 34.95
N SER A 883 8.94 15.09 35.32
CA SER A 883 9.81 14.30 34.42
C SER A 883 10.82 13.41 35.14
N LEU A 884 11.17 12.29 34.48
CA LEU A 884 12.22 11.36 34.88
C LEU A 884 13.40 11.47 33.91
N THR A 885 14.54 12.00 34.37
CA THR A 885 15.77 12.03 33.57
C THR A 885 16.59 10.77 33.86
N CYS A 886 16.88 9.95 32.86
CA CYS A 886 17.73 8.76 33.06
C CYS A 886 19.18 9.18 33.33
N LEU A 887 19.72 8.70 34.45
CA LEU A 887 21.08 8.97 34.90
C LEU A 887 22.06 7.92 34.38
N HIS A 888 21.73 6.65 34.59
CA HIS A 888 22.54 5.52 34.12
C HIS A 888 21.68 4.26 33.98
N THR A 889 22.11 3.31 33.15
CA THR A 889 21.45 2.01 32.99
C THR A 889 22.51 0.92 32.89
N PHE A 890 22.38 -0.08 33.75
CA PHE A 890 23.13 -1.33 33.71
C PHE A 890 22.31 -2.39 32.97
N THR A 891 22.97 -3.15 32.11
CA THR A 891 22.37 -4.27 31.36
C THR A 891 23.18 -5.53 31.63
N GLU A 892 22.68 -6.38 32.53
CA GLU A 892 23.33 -7.62 32.95
C GLU A 892 22.34 -8.72 33.31
N THR A 893 22.74 -9.98 33.14
CA THR A 893 21.92 -11.12 33.58
C THR A 893 22.02 -11.32 35.08
N PHE A 894 20.96 -10.97 35.82
CA PHE A 894 20.89 -11.18 37.26
C PHE A 894 20.78 -12.68 37.59
N ARG A 895 21.61 -13.16 38.51
CA ARG A 895 21.70 -14.58 38.90
C ARG A 895 20.77 -14.95 40.04
N ASP A 896 20.38 -13.97 40.84
CA ASP A 896 19.52 -14.13 42.01
C ASP A 896 18.71 -12.85 42.27
N ALA A 897 17.85 -12.86 43.28
CA ALA A 897 17.09 -11.69 43.70
C ALA A 897 18.01 -10.59 44.22
N LEU A 898 17.70 -9.34 43.86
CA LEU A 898 18.45 -8.16 44.30
C LEU A 898 17.83 -7.60 45.56
N GLN A 899 18.66 -7.32 46.56
CA GLN A 899 18.24 -6.70 47.80
C GLN A 899 18.70 -5.23 47.80
N PRO A 900 17.76 -4.28 47.81
CA PRO A 900 18.08 -2.88 48.08
C PRO A 900 18.77 -2.68 49.43
N ALA A 901 19.72 -1.77 49.46
CA ALA A 901 20.37 -1.33 50.66
C ALA A 901 20.78 0.14 50.54
N VAL A 902 20.98 0.77 51.69
CA VAL A 902 21.45 2.14 51.76
C VAL A 902 22.72 2.17 52.58
N ARG A 903 23.76 2.83 52.06
CA ARG A 903 24.97 3.16 52.77
C ARG A 903 24.91 4.64 53.19
N LEU A 904 24.94 4.90 54.48
CA LEU A 904 24.90 6.25 55.05
C LEU A 904 26.28 6.72 55.48
N HIS A 905 26.52 8.02 55.32
CA HIS A 905 27.66 8.73 55.86
C HIS A 905 27.25 9.50 57.13
N LEU A 906 28.24 9.97 57.90
CA LEU A 906 28.00 10.75 59.11
C LEU A 906 27.05 11.94 58.82
N HIS A 907 25.98 12.04 59.59
CA HIS A 907 24.92 13.06 59.51
C HIS A 907 23.89 12.94 58.38
N SER A 908 23.97 11.95 57.48
CA SER A 908 22.99 11.79 56.41
C SER A 908 21.72 11.03 56.82
N SER A 909 20.66 11.20 56.01
CA SER A 909 19.42 10.42 56.14
C SER A 909 18.84 10.08 54.77
N VAL A 910 18.14 8.96 54.69
CA VAL A 910 17.53 8.47 53.45
C VAL A 910 16.13 7.95 53.76
N THR A 911 15.18 8.28 52.88
CA THR A 911 13.78 7.85 52.99
C THR A 911 13.33 7.13 51.72
N PHE A 912 12.79 5.93 51.86
CA PHE A 912 12.07 5.24 50.79
C PHE A 912 10.63 5.78 50.70
N SER A 913 10.38 6.59 49.69
CA SER A 913 9.09 7.20 49.43
C SER A 913 8.18 6.21 48.70
N SER A 914 6.87 6.21 49.01
CA SER A 914 5.90 5.60 48.11
C SER A 914 5.76 6.50 46.87
N PRO A 915 5.91 5.98 45.65
CA PRO A 915 5.64 6.75 44.44
C PRO A 915 4.16 7.18 44.43
N VAL A 916 3.88 8.48 44.56
CA VAL A 916 2.52 9.05 44.59
C VAL A 916 1.98 9.22 43.19
#